data_AF-A0A8F4FYS0-F1
#
_entry.id   AF-A0A8F4FYS0-F1
#
_cell.length_a   1.000
_cell.length_b   1.000
_cell.length_c   1.000
_cell.angle_alpha   90.00
_cell.angle_beta   90.00
_cell.angle_gamma   90.00
#
_symmetry.space_group_name_H-M   'P 1'
#
loop_
_entity.id
_entity.type
_entity.pdbx_description
1 polymer ?
#
loop_
_entity_poly.entity_id
_entity_poly.type
_entity_poly.pdbx_seq_one_letter_code
_entity_poly.pdbx_strand_id
1 'polypeptide(L)'
;MADGLRGDDITLLTIALAKDLSTDSQAFLGAVTTGRAGSTTCGRPVDTPPGSYLAAADVDVLIARFDEVAARVAGGTLVPSATAPKLCGDTACDEGTRTVKLDASVRRLRVFALAPQPGMVVQLTGPGGTARVDAAGTTDVGGVTARTTEVAGRGFAIELDRPADDAAWDGSWKVSLLDPTGKQVGKAATLQLYLFSELGVRLTEQLRLVRGEQAELSASLVAPKGIDVKELVASGAATLRLEDPVKGTSSEVDLAGPPQGPYTGTFTPPKGYRSSSYLVSLELRATTRDGAAVVARSATTPAIVRRPEGAIQFAPDHLVLPTLTGAGSTSAELTVAGGKKDGCIWFGPAKATAPDEAGALTVRYDGRDVVSQGSCIQVAAGALEVVTVEVDPAKRATGAVRGVLEVHEKTAGTDASVTDVPYQLDLAVGIDQARRLILAVLLLLGGIALPLAVLLVLNAVTARFQSLDAVQGAVLPVRVSGASIYRTDSSRPASLTLRPSDFSSLRDTGDVRRFTFGGIEFRARAARNPFGVTAALAAPAGGAERLKGGAGSKVALDPSLSGSWIFLLDPDRTRRAGSGAAEGNLIAFVAEGELRPQLERLLPDVSRRLPDTAADLAGLVRSKKAKRRRATTTTAAGDEPGDEAVDEAIDPTPEAPVDGPDAPA
;
A
#
# COMPACT_ATOMS: atom_id res chain seq x y z
N MET A 1 -19.18 -7.26 -7.46
CA MET A 1 -18.00 -7.98 -6.90
C MET A 1 -17.79 -9.37 -7.51
N ALA A 2 -18.70 -10.35 -7.36
CA ALA A 2 -18.48 -11.72 -7.86
C ALA A 2 -18.25 -11.81 -9.39
N ASP A 3 -19.00 -11.05 -10.18
CA ASP A 3 -18.77 -10.94 -11.64
C ASP A 3 -17.45 -10.24 -11.99
N GLY A 4 -17.00 -9.30 -11.15
CA GLY A 4 -15.70 -8.66 -11.31
C GLY A 4 -14.57 -9.65 -11.12
N LEU A 5 -14.59 -10.40 -10.02
CA LEU A 5 -13.61 -11.46 -9.72
C LEU A 5 -13.59 -12.55 -10.79
N ARG A 6 -14.77 -13.04 -11.21
CA ARG A 6 -14.86 -14.04 -12.29
C ARG A 6 -14.39 -13.49 -13.63
N GLY A 7 -14.69 -12.23 -13.92
CA GLY A 7 -14.17 -11.57 -15.11
C GLY A 7 -12.65 -11.45 -15.07
N ASP A 8 -12.05 -11.22 -13.90
CA ASP A 8 -10.60 -11.06 -13.67
C ASP A 8 -9.78 -12.34 -13.84
N ASP A 9 -10.38 -13.40 -14.40
CA ASP A 9 -9.82 -14.77 -14.43
C ASP A 9 -9.38 -15.27 -13.04
N ILE A 10 -9.88 -14.64 -11.97
CA ILE A 10 -9.64 -15.09 -10.61
C ILE A 10 -10.54 -16.29 -10.37
N THR A 11 -9.94 -17.47 -10.35
CA THR A 11 -10.63 -18.71 -10.02
C THR A 11 -11.13 -18.66 -8.58
N LEU A 12 -12.44 -18.63 -8.38
CA LEU A 12 -13.05 -18.62 -7.06
C LEU A 12 -13.26 -20.05 -6.56
N LEU A 13 -12.67 -20.38 -5.41
CA LEU A 13 -12.94 -21.62 -4.71
C LEU A 13 -13.68 -21.30 -3.41
N THR A 14 -14.95 -21.69 -3.33
CA THR A 14 -15.73 -21.52 -2.09
C THR A 14 -15.89 -22.86 -1.42
N ILE A 15 -15.52 -22.88 -0.14
CA ILE A 15 -15.63 -24.05 0.71
C ILE A 15 -16.61 -23.74 1.83
N ALA A 16 -17.66 -24.54 1.90
CA ALA A 16 -18.61 -24.52 2.99
C ALA A 16 -18.11 -25.42 4.13
N LEU A 17 -17.72 -24.83 5.26
CA LEU A 17 -17.23 -25.51 6.47
C LEU A 17 -18.31 -25.67 7.54
N ALA A 18 -19.48 -26.17 7.17
CA ALA A 18 -20.53 -26.45 8.15
C ALA A 18 -21.20 -27.79 7.87
N LYS A 19 -21.42 -28.54 8.95
CA LYS A 19 -22.05 -29.86 8.93
C LYS A 19 -23.51 -29.79 8.46
N ASP A 20 -24.20 -28.69 8.80
CA ASP A 20 -25.64 -28.51 8.56
C ASP A 20 -25.93 -27.16 7.88
N LEU A 21 -25.47 -26.96 6.64
CA LEU A 21 -25.90 -25.83 5.81
C LEU A 21 -27.21 -26.14 5.11
N SER A 22 -28.19 -25.23 5.19
CA SER A 22 -29.44 -25.35 4.44
C SER A 22 -29.18 -25.37 2.94
N THR A 23 -30.02 -26.07 2.17
CA THR A 23 -29.92 -26.14 0.70
C THR A 23 -29.87 -24.75 0.06
N ASP A 24 -30.62 -23.79 0.58
CA ASP A 24 -30.64 -22.41 0.09
C ASP A 24 -29.30 -21.70 0.34
N SER A 25 -28.65 -21.93 1.49
CA SER A 25 -27.34 -21.36 1.79
C SER A 25 -26.25 -21.98 0.92
N GLN A 26 -26.33 -23.29 0.67
CA GLN A 26 -25.42 -23.98 -0.25
C GLN A 26 -25.61 -23.50 -1.70
N ALA A 27 -26.86 -23.29 -2.12
CA ALA A 27 -27.18 -22.74 -3.43
C ALA A 27 -26.72 -21.29 -3.57
N PHE A 28 -26.81 -20.48 -2.52
CA PHE A 28 -26.28 -19.12 -2.52
C PHE A 28 -24.75 -19.10 -2.64
N LEU A 29 -24.03 -19.85 -1.79
CA LEU A 29 -22.56 -19.95 -1.84
C LEU A 29 -22.08 -20.54 -3.17
N GLY A 30 -22.80 -21.54 -3.67
CA GLY A 30 -22.62 -22.08 -5.02
C GLY A 30 -22.73 -20.98 -6.07
N ALA A 31 -23.84 -20.26 -6.10
CA ALA A 31 -24.09 -19.20 -7.07
C ALA A 31 -23.08 -18.05 -6.98
N VAL A 32 -22.61 -17.65 -5.79
CA VAL A 32 -21.55 -16.63 -5.65
C VAL A 32 -20.28 -17.07 -6.38
N THR A 33 -19.95 -18.35 -6.29
CA THR A 33 -18.73 -18.95 -6.83
C THR A 33 -18.82 -19.20 -8.33
N THR A 34 -19.93 -19.80 -8.76
CA THR A 34 -20.10 -20.32 -10.13
C THR A 34 -21.11 -19.52 -10.96
N GLY A 35 -21.57 -18.38 -10.47
CA GLY A 35 -22.63 -17.57 -11.09
C GLY A 35 -24.04 -18.17 -10.95
N ARG A 36 -24.16 -19.49 -10.79
CA ARG A 36 -25.43 -20.21 -10.62
C ARG A 36 -25.25 -21.52 -9.85
N ALA A 37 -26.19 -21.82 -8.96
CA ALA A 37 -26.37 -23.14 -8.36
C ALA A 37 -27.87 -23.44 -8.15
N GLY A 38 -28.36 -24.52 -8.78
CA GLY A 38 -29.78 -24.83 -8.81
C GLY A 38 -30.58 -23.72 -9.51
N SER A 39 -31.60 -23.18 -8.83
CA SER A 39 -32.38 -22.02 -9.26
C SER A 39 -31.77 -20.67 -8.84
N THR A 40 -30.76 -20.68 -7.96
CA THR A 40 -30.14 -19.45 -7.45
C THR A 40 -29.08 -18.95 -8.42
N THR A 41 -29.08 -17.66 -8.71
CA THR A 41 -28.08 -16.99 -9.53
C THR A 41 -27.46 -15.84 -8.74
N CYS A 42 -26.18 -15.56 -8.98
CA CYS A 42 -25.47 -14.42 -8.41
C CYS A 42 -24.60 -13.80 -9.49
N GLY A 43 -24.98 -12.60 -9.93
CA GLY A 43 -24.35 -11.98 -11.09
C GLY A 43 -24.70 -12.69 -12.40
N ARG A 44 -23.88 -12.50 -13.43
CA ARG A 44 -24.09 -13.08 -14.76
C ARG A 44 -23.59 -14.53 -14.81
N PRO A 45 -24.49 -15.52 -14.97
CA PRO A 45 -24.06 -16.90 -15.12
C PRO A 45 -23.36 -17.10 -16.47
N VAL A 46 -22.36 -17.97 -16.46
CA VAL A 46 -21.62 -18.42 -17.63
C VAL A 46 -21.63 -19.96 -17.64
N ASP A 47 -21.51 -20.57 -18.81
CA ASP A 47 -21.46 -22.04 -18.93
C ASP A 47 -20.16 -22.62 -18.32
N THR A 48 -19.13 -21.78 -18.18
CA THR A 48 -17.77 -22.06 -17.70
C THR A 48 -17.39 -21.16 -16.53
N PRO A 49 -17.98 -21.35 -15.35
CA PRO A 49 -17.58 -20.53 -14.22
C PRO A 49 -16.11 -20.75 -13.89
N PRO A 50 -15.29 -19.70 -13.76
CA PRO A 50 -13.92 -19.81 -13.26
C PRO A 50 -13.98 -20.02 -11.75
N GLY A 51 -14.29 -21.25 -11.34
CA GLY A 51 -14.45 -21.57 -9.93
C GLY A 51 -15.15 -22.89 -9.65
N SER A 52 -15.12 -23.28 -8.38
CA SER A 52 -15.80 -24.47 -7.89
C SER A 52 -16.34 -24.24 -6.48
N TYR A 53 -17.59 -24.64 -6.26
CA TYR A 53 -18.19 -24.68 -4.93
C TYR A 53 -18.06 -26.09 -4.36
N LEU A 54 -17.50 -26.15 -3.16
CA LEU A 54 -17.25 -27.38 -2.44
C LEU A 54 -18.05 -27.39 -1.14
N ALA A 55 -19.09 -28.22 -1.11
CA ALA A 55 -19.77 -28.57 0.13
C ALA A 55 -18.90 -29.58 0.90
N ALA A 56 -18.05 -29.09 1.80
CA ALA A 56 -17.25 -29.94 2.67
C ALA A 56 -18.01 -30.14 4.00
N ALA A 57 -18.90 -31.13 4.02
CA ALA A 57 -19.57 -31.55 5.26
C ALA A 57 -18.59 -32.20 6.27
N ASP A 58 -17.38 -32.54 5.81
CA ASP A 58 -16.31 -33.19 6.56
C ASP A 58 -14.93 -32.62 6.15
N VAL A 59 -14.02 -32.49 7.11
CA VAL A 59 -12.63 -32.07 6.94
C VAL A 59 -11.87 -33.02 6.01
N ASP A 60 -12.22 -34.31 5.98
CA ASP A 60 -11.57 -35.30 5.10
C ASP A 60 -11.86 -34.99 3.62
N VAL A 61 -13.12 -34.67 3.34
CA VAL A 61 -13.57 -34.27 2.01
C VAL A 61 -12.89 -32.95 1.64
N LEU A 62 -12.75 -32.02 2.57
CA LEU A 62 -12.05 -30.76 2.31
C LEU A 62 -10.60 -30.97 1.86
N ILE A 63 -9.83 -31.75 2.60
CA ILE A 63 -8.41 -31.98 2.32
C ILE A 63 -8.26 -32.65 0.93
N ALA A 64 -9.08 -33.67 0.65
CA ALA A 64 -9.07 -34.36 -0.64
C ALA A 64 -9.44 -33.41 -1.80
N ARG A 65 -10.38 -32.48 -1.60
CA ARG A 65 -10.76 -31.51 -2.64
C ARG A 65 -9.69 -30.46 -2.89
N PHE A 66 -8.97 -30.01 -1.86
CA PHE A 66 -7.82 -29.12 -2.07
C PHE A 66 -6.72 -29.79 -2.89
N ASP A 67 -6.41 -31.06 -2.59
CA ASP A 67 -5.46 -31.83 -3.39
C ASP A 67 -5.96 -31.98 -4.84
N GLU A 68 -7.24 -32.29 -5.03
CA GLU A 68 -7.84 -32.41 -6.37
C GLU A 68 -7.72 -31.12 -7.18
N VAL A 69 -8.04 -29.97 -6.59
CA VAL A 69 -7.93 -28.67 -7.27
C VAL A 69 -6.48 -28.39 -7.63
N ALA A 70 -5.55 -28.57 -6.69
CA ALA A 70 -4.13 -28.35 -6.94
C ALA A 70 -3.59 -29.27 -8.04
N ALA A 71 -3.93 -30.56 -8.01
CA ALA A 71 -3.51 -31.53 -9.00
C ALA A 71 -4.07 -31.20 -10.40
N ARG A 72 -5.37 -30.87 -10.50
CA ARG A 72 -6.01 -30.53 -11.79
C ARG A 72 -5.48 -29.23 -12.38
N VAL A 73 -5.25 -28.20 -11.56
CA VAL A 73 -4.64 -26.93 -12.00
C VAL A 73 -3.22 -27.16 -12.53
N ALA A 74 -2.47 -28.09 -11.93
CA ALA A 74 -1.16 -28.50 -12.42
C ALA A 74 -1.20 -29.44 -13.65
N GLY A 75 -2.39 -29.72 -14.21
CA GLY A 75 -2.58 -30.56 -15.41
C GLY A 75 -2.75 -32.06 -15.12
N GLY A 76 -3.05 -32.44 -13.88
CA GLY A 76 -3.27 -33.83 -13.49
C GLY A 76 -4.62 -34.37 -13.94
N THR A 77 -4.61 -35.53 -14.59
CA THR A 77 -5.81 -36.30 -14.93
C THR A 77 -6.14 -37.26 -13.80
N LEU A 78 -7.32 -37.12 -13.20
CA LEU A 78 -7.80 -38.09 -12.20
C LEU A 78 -8.06 -39.44 -12.87
N VAL A 79 -7.45 -40.50 -12.35
CA VAL A 79 -7.77 -41.88 -12.73
C VAL A 79 -9.15 -42.22 -12.16
N PRO A 80 -10.16 -42.54 -13.01
CA PRO A 80 -11.50 -42.83 -12.52
C PRO A 80 -11.51 -43.99 -11.54
N SER A 81 -12.28 -43.85 -10.45
CA SER A 81 -12.51 -44.91 -9.48
C SER A 81 -14.01 -45.08 -9.25
N ALA A 82 -14.50 -46.31 -9.40
CA ALA A 82 -15.92 -46.63 -9.19
C ALA A 82 -16.32 -46.72 -7.70
N THR A 83 -15.35 -46.92 -6.81
CA THR A 83 -15.59 -47.13 -5.37
C THR A 83 -14.50 -46.46 -4.52
N ALA A 84 -14.83 -46.07 -3.30
CA ALA A 84 -13.81 -45.69 -2.31
C ALA A 84 -13.08 -46.96 -1.85
N PRO A 85 -11.73 -46.98 -1.78
CA PRO A 85 -11.02 -48.14 -1.26
C PRO A 85 -11.24 -48.29 0.26
N LYS A 86 -11.01 -49.50 0.74
CA LYS A 86 -10.95 -49.80 2.18
C LYS A 86 -9.52 -50.07 2.62
N LEU A 87 -9.21 -49.80 3.88
CA LEU A 87 -7.92 -50.16 4.46
C LEU A 87 -7.78 -51.69 4.54
N CYS A 88 -6.72 -52.22 3.95
CA CYS A 88 -6.33 -53.61 4.13
C CYS A 88 -5.66 -53.79 5.51
N GLY A 89 -5.42 -55.04 5.91
CA GLY A 89 -4.53 -55.33 7.05
C GLY A 89 -3.07 -55.02 6.71
N ASP A 90 -2.13 -55.74 7.31
CA ASP A 90 -0.69 -55.60 7.00
C ASP A 90 -0.31 -56.15 5.61
N THR A 91 -1.24 -56.83 4.93
CA THR A 91 -1.05 -57.33 3.57
C THR A 91 -2.06 -56.69 2.62
N ALA A 92 -1.61 -56.36 1.40
CA ALA A 92 -2.45 -55.80 0.36
C ALA A 92 -3.65 -56.72 0.04
N CYS A 93 -4.78 -56.11 -0.25
CA CYS A 93 -6.06 -56.74 -0.55
C CYS A 93 -6.74 -56.01 -1.72
N ASP A 94 -7.65 -56.69 -2.43
CA ASP A 94 -8.26 -56.11 -3.64
C ASP A 94 -9.11 -54.87 -3.34
N GLU A 95 -9.84 -54.87 -2.21
CA GLU A 95 -10.71 -53.74 -1.83
C GLU A 95 -9.93 -52.45 -1.50
N GLY A 96 -8.65 -52.57 -1.13
CA GLY A 96 -7.78 -51.45 -0.78
C GLY A 96 -6.71 -51.13 -1.82
N THR A 97 -6.71 -51.84 -2.95
CA THR A 97 -5.69 -51.71 -4.00
C THR A 97 -6.27 -51.08 -5.25
N ARG A 98 -5.54 -50.11 -5.80
CA ARG A 98 -5.82 -49.53 -7.12
C ARG A 98 -4.67 -49.82 -8.05
N THR A 99 -5.01 -50.21 -9.28
CA THR A 99 -4.03 -50.46 -10.33
C THR A 99 -4.15 -49.38 -11.39
N VAL A 100 -3.01 -48.84 -11.81
CA VAL A 100 -2.89 -47.88 -12.90
C VAL A 100 -1.77 -48.31 -13.85
N LYS A 101 -1.92 -47.98 -15.13
CA LYS A 101 -0.90 -48.22 -16.16
C LYS A 101 -0.15 -46.91 -16.41
N LEU A 102 1.17 -46.98 -16.35
CA LEU A 102 2.07 -45.88 -16.69
C LEU A 102 2.91 -46.27 -17.90
N ASP A 103 3.26 -45.28 -18.71
CA ASP A 103 4.12 -45.40 -19.88
C ASP A 103 4.91 -44.11 -20.10
N ALA A 104 5.71 -44.08 -21.16
CA ALA A 104 6.54 -42.96 -21.56
C ALA A 104 5.79 -41.64 -21.86
N SER A 105 4.45 -41.65 -21.96
CA SER A 105 3.65 -40.42 -22.07
C SER A 105 3.37 -39.76 -20.72
N VAL A 106 3.47 -40.52 -19.62
CA VAL A 106 3.19 -40.06 -18.26
C VAL A 106 4.50 -39.69 -17.61
N ARG A 107 4.70 -38.41 -17.31
CA ARG A 107 5.91 -37.93 -16.61
C ARG A 107 5.83 -38.08 -15.10
N ARG A 108 4.62 -38.13 -14.54
CA ARG A 108 4.40 -38.20 -13.09
C ARG A 108 3.08 -38.90 -12.74
N LEU A 109 3.14 -39.70 -11.69
CA LEU A 109 2.01 -40.22 -10.95
C LEU A 109 1.97 -39.54 -9.58
N ARG A 110 0.86 -38.90 -9.24
CA ARG A 110 0.59 -38.42 -7.88
C ARG A 110 -0.44 -39.33 -7.22
N VAL A 111 -0.12 -39.78 -6.02
CA VAL A 111 -0.98 -40.57 -5.16
C VAL A 111 -1.38 -39.72 -3.96
N PHE A 112 -2.67 -39.53 -3.76
CA PHE A 112 -3.20 -38.92 -2.55
C PHE A 112 -3.97 -39.98 -1.76
N ALA A 113 -3.56 -40.23 -0.52
CA ALA A 113 -4.19 -41.21 0.36
C ALA A 113 -4.49 -40.60 1.73
N LEU A 114 -5.69 -40.83 2.26
CA LEU A 114 -6.09 -40.33 3.58
C LEU A 114 -6.95 -41.36 4.32
N ALA A 115 -6.51 -41.75 5.52
CA ALA A 115 -7.23 -42.68 6.39
C ALA A 115 -8.06 -41.94 7.47
N PRO A 116 -9.08 -42.58 8.07
CA PRO A 116 -9.87 -41.97 9.15
C PRO A 116 -9.05 -41.61 10.40
N GLN A 117 -8.04 -42.41 10.75
CA GLN A 117 -7.13 -42.19 11.88
C GLN A 117 -5.67 -42.47 11.48
N PRO A 118 -4.68 -41.98 12.26
CA PRO A 118 -3.26 -42.27 12.03
C PRO A 118 -2.92 -43.76 12.02
N GLY A 119 -1.84 -44.13 11.33
CA GLY A 119 -1.32 -45.51 11.27
C GLY A 119 -1.48 -46.23 9.93
N MET A 120 -2.03 -45.56 8.90
CA MET A 120 -2.04 -46.08 7.54
C MET A 120 -0.63 -46.11 6.93
N VAL A 121 -0.34 -47.12 6.13
CA VAL A 121 0.86 -47.22 5.28
C VAL A 121 0.41 -47.37 3.83
N VAL A 122 1.09 -46.69 2.90
CA VAL A 122 0.85 -46.87 1.46
C VAL A 122 1.89 -47.81 0.90
N GLN A 123 1.46 -48.94 0.34
CA GLN A 123 2.35 -49.82 -0.41
C GLN A 123 2.29 -49.49 -1.90
N LEU A 124 3.44 -49.20 -2.48
CA LEU A 124 3.64 -48.94 -3.89
C LEU A 124 4.33 -50.15 -4.50
N THR A 125 3.72 -50.76 -5.51
CA THR A 125 4.29 -51.87 -6.26
C THR A 125 4.34 -51.49 -7.73
N GLY A 126 5.55 -51.30 -8.26
CA GLY A 126 5.82 -51.02 -9.67
C GLY A 126 6.58 -52.17 -10.34
N PRO A 127 6.94 -52.01 -11.63
CA PRO A 127 7.70 -53.00 -12.40
C PRO A 127 9.06 -53.36 -11.76
N GLY A 128 9.77 -52.37 -11.23
CA GLY A 128 11.11 -52.56 -10.66
C GLY A 128 11.13 -53.05 -9.20
N GLY A 129 10.01 -53.01 -8.48
CA GLY A 129 10.00 -53.40 -7.06
C GLY A 129 8.77 -52.95 -6.27
N THR A 130 8.79 -53.20 -4.97
CA THR A 130 7.76 -52.79 -4.01
C THR A 130 8.38 -52.02 -2.85
N ALA A 131 7.72 -50.95 -2.42
CA ALA A 131 8.10 -50.18 -1.26
C ALA A 131 6.88 -49.86 -0.38
N ARG A 132 7.13 -49.65 0.91
CA ARG A 132 6.14 -49.16 1.88
C ARG A 132 6.48 -47.72 2.26
N VAL A 133 5.47 -46.87 2.25
CA VAL A 133 5.55 -45.46 2.63
C VAL A 133 4.77 -45.28 3.92
N ASP A 134 5.50 -45.07 5.02
CA ASP A 134 4.99 -44.92 6.38
C ASP A 134 5.36 -43.58 7.02
N ALA A 135 6.19 -42.78 6.36
CA ALA A 135 6.59 -41.44 6.78
C ALA A 135 6.83 -40.50 5.59
N ALA A 136 6.87 -39.19 5.86
CA ALA A 136 7.30 -38.19 4.88
C ALA A 136 8.80 -38.34 4.55
N GLY A 137 9.18 -37.99 3.34
CA GLY A 137 10.56 -38.11 2.85
C GLY A 137 10.63 -38.70 1.44
N THR A 138 11.76 -39.32 1.15
CA THR A 138 12.01 -39.93 -0.17
C THR A 138 12.16 -41.43 -0.01
N THR A 139 11.51 -42.19 -0.89
CA THR A 139 11.55 -43.66 -0.92
C THR A 139 11.88 -44.14 -2.32
N ASP A 140 12.80 -45.09 -2.45
CA ASP A 140 13.05 -45.78 -3.72
C ASP A 140 12.03 -46.91 -3.92
N VAL A 141 11.37 -46.93 -5.07
CA VAL A 141 10.43 -47.96 -5.48
C VAL A 141 10.99 -48.68 -6.69
N GLY A 142 12.05 -49.45 -6.47
CA GLY A 142 12.67 -50.26 -7.52
C GLY A 142 13.27 -49.40 -8.64
N GLY A 143 14.00 -48.33 -8.29
CA GLY A 143 14.60 -47.40 -9.24
C GLY A 143 13.77 -46.15 -9.54
N VAL A 144 12.54 -46.06 -9.05
CA VAL A 144 11.70 -44.85 -9.14
C VAL A 144 11.68 -44.13 -7.80
N THR A 145 12.02 -42.85 -7.81
CA THR A 145 12.01 -42.03 -6.60
C THR A 145 10.60 -41.53 -6.29
N ALA A 146 10.05 -41.94 -5.15
CA ALA A 146 8.80 -41.43 -4.60
C ALA A 146 9.10 -40.34 -3.56
N ARG A 147 8.53 -39.13 -3.73
CA ARG A 147 8.59 -38.04 -2.76
C ARG A 147 7.28 -37.93 -2.02
N THR A 148 7.33 -38.07 -0.70
CA THR A 148 6.16 -38.15 0.17
C THR A 148 6.08 -36.94 1.08
N THR A 149 4.90 -36.33 1.12
CA THR A 149 4.50 -35.35 2.12
C THR A 149 3.41 -35.95 3.00
N GLU A 150 3.53 -35.79 4.31
CA GLU A 150 2.49 -36.18 5.25
C GLU A 150 1.31 -35.20 5.18
N VAL A 151 0.09 -35.74 5.23
CA VAL A 151 -1.16 -35.00 5.17
C VAL A 151 -1.94 -35.25 6.45
N ALA A 152 -2.14 -34.18 7.24
CA ALA A 152 -2.97 -34.18 8.45
C ALA A 152 -2.65 -35.29 9.48
N GLY A 153 -1.40 -35.77 9.54
CA GLY A 153 -0.97 -36.77 10.53
C GLY A 153 -1.46 -38.20 10.29
N ARG A 154 -2.14 -38.47 9.15
CA ARG A 154 -2.84 -39.74 8.90
C ARG A 154 -2.99 -40.10 7.41
N GLY A 155 -2.32 -39.36 6.55
CA GLY A 155 -2.39 -39.50 5.11
C GLY A 155 -1.09 -39.09 4.46
N PHE A 156 -0.99 -39.34 3.15
CA PHE A 156 0.19 -39.05 2.36
C PHE A 156 -0.19 -38.49 0.99
N ALA A 157 0.57 -37.50 0.55
CA ALA A 157 0.64 -37.10 -0.85
C ALA A 157 2.00 -37.54 -1.39
N ILE A 158 2.01 -38.46 -2.34
CA ILE A 158 3.21 -39.11 -2.86
C ILE A 158 3.32 -38.77 -4.34
N GLU A 159 4.46 -38.23 -4.75
CA GLU A 159 4.79 -37.97 -6.15
C GLU A 159 5.86 -38.93 -6.64
N LEU A 160 5.56 -39.65 -7.71
CA LEU A 160 6.53 -40.47 -8.44
C LEU A 160 6.80 -39.77 -9.77
N ASP A 161 8.05 -39.37 -10.00
CA ASP A 161 8.49 -38.84 -11.28
C ASP A 161 9.08 -39.97 -12.14
N ARG A 162 8.85 -39.89 -13.45
CA ARG A 162 9.48 -40.80 -14.40
C ARG A 162 11.01 -40.67 -14.32
N PRO A 163 11.74 -41.77 -14.04
CA PRO A 163 13.20 -41.80 -14.07
C PRO A 163 13.74 -41.64 -15.51
N ALA A 164 15.06 -41.52 -15.66
CA ALA A 164 15.69 -41.46 -16.99
C ALA A 164 15.68 -42.82 -17.72
N ASP A 165 15.60 -43.93 -16.97
CA ASP A 165 15.45 -45.28 -17.51
C ASP A 165 14.00 -45.75 -17.32
N ASP A 166 13.26 -45.84 -18.42
CA ASP A 166 11.83 -46.14 -18.42
C ASP A 166 11.51 -47.59 -17.98
N ALA A 167 12.49 -48.50 -17.89
CA ALA A 167 12.24 -49.91 -17.55
C ALA A 167 11.61 -50.12 -16.15
N ALA A 168 11.95 -49.25 -15.19
CA ALA A 168 11.36 -49.27 -13.85
C ALA A 168 10.00 -48.54 -13.78
N TRP A 169 9.66 -47.76 -14.81
CA TRP A 169 8.47 -46.91 -14.88
C TRP A 169 7.33 -47.55 -15.67
N ASP A 170 7.64 -48.05 -16.86
CA ASP A 170 6.65 -48.53 -17.83
C ASP A 170 6.00 -49.83 -17.35
N GLY A 171 4.68 -49.79 -17.19
CA GLY A 171 3.88 -50.96 -16.85
C GLY A 171 2.83 -50.71 -15.76
N SER A 172 2.53 -51.77 -15.02
CA SER A 172 1.44 -51.77 -14.05
C SER A 172 1.93 -51.33 -12.68
N TRP A 173 1.32 -50.27 -12.15
CA TRP A 173 1.53 -49.78 -10.80
C TRP A 173 0.34 -50.11 -9.93
N LYS A 174 0.60 -50.67 -8.75
CA LYS A 174 -0.41 -50.93 -7.73
C LYS A 174 -0.14 -50.03 -6.52
N VAL A 175 -1.21 -49.39 -6.06
CA VAL A 175 -1.22 -48.58 -4.84
C VAL A 175 -2.19 -49.24 -3.87
N SER A 176 -1.67 -49.74 -2.76
CA SER A 176 -2.46 -50.43 -1.74
C SER A 176 -2.43 -49.65 -0.42
N LEU A 177 -3.59 -49.45 0.18
CA LEU A 177 -3.71 -48.84 1.51
C LEU A 177 -3.72 -49.92 2.59
N LEU A 178 -2.71 -49.91 3.46
CA LEU A 178 -2.53 -50.87 4.54
C LEU A 178 -2.78 -50.20 5.89
N ASP A 179 -3.28 -50.98 6.85
CA ASP A 179 -3.32 -50.61 8.27
C ASP A 179 -2.60 -51.69 9.10
N PRO A 180 -1.27 -51.57 9.28
CA PRO A 180 -0.50 -52.50 10.10
C PRO A 180 -0.93 -52.52 11.57
N THR A 181 -1.66 -51.50 12.04
CA THR A 181 -2.16 -51.44 13.43
C THR A 181 -3.37 -52.35 13.66
N GLY A 182 -4.06 -52.75 12.60
CA GLY A 182 -5.26 -53.58 12.64
C GLY A 182 -6.53 -52.87 13.16
N LYS A 183 -6.45 -51.60 13.55
CA LYS A 183 -7.54 -50.87 14.23
C LYS A 183 -8.63 -50.37 13.30
N GLN A 184 -8.31 -50.24 12.01
CA GLN A 184 -9.11 -49.56 10.99
C GLN A 184 -9.33 -50.44 9.75
N VAL A 185 -8.97 -51.72 9.80
CA VAL A 185 -9.15 -52.66 8.69
C VAL A 185 -10.61 -52.69 8.25
N GLY A 186 -10.83 -52.60 6.93
CA GLY A 186 -12.15 -52.57 6.30
C GLY A 186 -12.86 -51.21 6.36
N LYS A 187 -12.29 -50.20 7.03
CA LYS A 187 -12.82 -48.83 7.00
C LYS A 187 -12.52 -48.18 5.66
N ALA A 188 -13.45 -47.35 5.18
CA ALA A 188 -13.25 -46.58 3.96
C ALA A 188 -12.13 -45.55 4.16
N ALA A 189 -11.33 -45.37 3.11
CA ALA A 189 -10.28 -44.35 3.04
C ALA A 189 -10.38 -43.61 1.71
N THR A 190 -9.74 -42.45 1.63
CA THR A 190 -9.62 -41.71 0.37
C THR A 190 -8.36 -42.16 -0.36
N LEU A 191 -8.50 -42.47 -1.65
CA LEU A 191 -7.38 -42.67 -2.57
C LEU A 191 -7.71 -42.01 -3.91
N GLN A 192 -6.86 -41.10 -4.33
CA GLN A 192 -6.93 -40.45 -5.63
C GLN A 192 -5.59 -40.59 -6.32
N LEU A 193 -5.63 -40.97 -7.60
CA LEU A 193 -4.45 -41.09 -8.44
C LEU A 193 -4.56 -40.06 -9.56
N TYR A 194 -3.52 -39.25 -9.74
CA TYR A 194 -3.45 -38.27 -10.81
C TYR A 194 -2.27 -38.57 -11.74
N LEU A 195 -2.56 -38.64 -13.04
CA LEU A 195 -1.57 -38.82 -14.09
C LEU A 195 -1.26 -37.47 -14.74
N PHE A 196 0.02 -37.13 -14.81
CA PHE A 196 0.49 -35.95 -15.53
C PHE A 196 1.10 -36.42 -16.83
N SER A 197 0.34 -36.27 -17.92
CA SER A 197 0.81 -36.62 -19.25
C SER A 197 1.53 -35.46 -19.92
N GLU A 198 2.49 -35.79 -20.78
CA GLU A 198 3.14 -34.87 -21.71
C GLU A 198 2.47 -34.87 -23.09
N LEU A 199 1.41 -35.67 -23.28
CA LEU A 199 0.54 -35.57 -24.45
C LEU A 199 -0.24 -34.26 -24.43
N GLY A 200 -0.31 -33.61 -25.59
CA GLY A 200 -1.05 -32.38 -25.80
C GLY A 200 -1.96 -32.46 -27.02
N VAL A 201 -2.73 -31.41 -27.22
CA VAL A 201 -3.56 -31.20 -28.41
C VAL A 201 -3.51 -29.73 -28.80
N ARG A 202 -3.48 -29.47 -30.11
CA ARG A 202 -3.45 -28.11 -30.65
C ARG A 202 -4.23 -28.03 -31.94
N LEU A 203 -4.69 -26.83 -32.28
CA LEU A 203 -5.15 -26.54 -33.63
C LEU A 203 -3.97 -26.69 -34.62
N THR A 204 -4.25 -27.26 -35.78
CA THR A 204 -3.24 -27.37 -36.86
C THR A 204 -3.00 -26.03 -37.52
N GLU A 205 -4.06 -25.23 -37.67
CA GLU A 205 -4.06 -23.90 -38.28
C GLU A 205 -4.87 -22.90 -37.45
N GLN A 206 -4.66 -21.60 -37.70
CA GLN A 206 -5.50 -20.57 -37.10
C GLN A 206 -6.93 -20.67 -37.64
N LEU A 207 -7.88 -20.77 -36.72
CA LEU A 207 -9.28 -20.93 -37.07
C LEU A 207 -9.83 -19.63 -37.70
N ARG A 208 -10.33 -19.74 -38.94
CA ARG A 208 -10.95 -18.62 -39.67
C ARG A 208 -12.46 -18.85 -39.69
N LEU A 209 -13.18 -18.04 -38.91
CA LEU A 209 -14.63 -18.13 -38.81
C LEU A 209 -15.29 -17.00 -39.58
N VAL A 210 -16.38 -17.28 -40.27
CA VAL A 210 -17.24 -16.29 -40.94
C VAL A 210 -18.69 -16.55 -40.53
N ARG A 211 -19.44 -15.48 -40.20
CA ARG A 211 -20.84 -15.60 -39.77
C ARG A 211 -21.70 -16.30 -40.83
N GLY A 212 -22.34 -17.39 -40.44
CA GLY A 212 -23.25 -18.15 -41.29
C GLY A 212 -22.58 -19.02 -42.34
N GLU A 213 -21.25 -19.09 -42.37
CA GLU A 213 -20.50 -19.97 -43.27
C GLU A 213 -19.85 -21.10 -42.48
N GLN A 214 -19.79 -22.29 -43.09
CA GLN A 214 -19.18 -23.46 -42.47
C GLN A 214 -17.66 -23.32 -42.53
N ALA A 215 -17.01 -23.45 -41.38
CA ALA A 215 -15.56 -23.51 -41.26
C ALA A 215 -15.11 -24.95 -40.97
N GLU A 216 -13.99 -25.35 -41.57
CA GLU A 216 -13.31 -26.58 -41.22
C GLU A 216 -12.50 -26.40 -39.94
N LEU A 217 -12.60 -27.38 -39.05
CA LEU A 217 -11.84 -27.47 -37.81
C LEU A 217 -10.78 -28.55 -38.00
N SER A 218 -9.55 -28.28 -37.57
CA SER A 218 -8.49 -29.28 -37.60
C SER A 218 -7.59 -29.15 -36.38
N ALA A 219 -7.36 -30.28 -35.73
CA ALA A 219 -6.53 -30.40 -34.54
C ALA A 219 -5.57 -31.59 -34.68
N SER A 220 -4.41 -31.48 -34.06
CA SER A 220 -3.39 -32.53 -34.03
C SER A 220 -2.97 -32.82 -32.61
N LEU A 221 -2.71 -34.10 -32.34
CA LEU A 221 -2.06 -34.53 -31.12
C LEU A 221 -0.59 -34.05 -31.11
N VAL A 222 -0.11 -33.66 -29.93
CA VAL A 222 1.27 -33.27 -29.68
C VAL A 222 1.90 -34.31 -28.78
N ALA A 223 2.88 -35.05 -29.30
CA ALA A 223 3.64 -36.02 -28.53
C ALA A 223 4.83 -35.39 -27.80
N PRO A 224 5.33 -36.05 -26.73
CA PRO A 224 6.64 -35.75 -26.16
C PRO A 224 7.74 -35.93 -27.20
N LYS A 225 8.86 -35.19 -27.04
CA LYS A 225 9.99 -35.27 -27.97
C LYS A 225 10.55 -36.70 -28.02
N GLY A 226 10.76 -37.22 -29.23
CA GLY A 226 11.37 -38.54 -29.44
C GLY A 226 10.40 -39.72 -29.37
N ILE A 227 9.09 -39.49 -29.16
CA ILE A 227 8.08 -40.54 -29.12
C ILE A 227 7.17 -40.45 -30.36
N ASP A 228 6.99 -41.58 -31.06
CA ASP A 228 6.00 -41.68 -32.13
C ASP A 228 4.59 -41.90 -31.53
N VAL A 229 3.67 -41.00 -31.85
CA VAL A 229 2.25 -41.09 -31.46
C VAL A 229 1.62 -42.40 -31.92
N LYS A 230 2.04 -42.96 -33.06
CA LYS A 230 1.51 -44.22 -33.61
C LYS A 230 1.82 -45.43 -32.75
N GLU A 231 2.99 -45.41 -32.13
CA GLU A 231 3.45 -46.46 -31.22
C GLU A 231 2.85 -46.28 -29.84
N LEU A 232 2.57 -45.04 -29.43
CA LEU A 232 2.07 -44.72 -28.10
C LEU A 232 0.54 -44.79 -27.95
N VAL A 233 -0.24 -44.24 -28.88
CA VAL A 233 -1.69 -44.01 -28.70
C VAL A 233 -2.53 -45.11 -29.34
N ALA A 234 -3.40 -45.74 -28.56
CA ALA A 234 -4.35 -46.77 -29.01
C ALA A 234 -5.71 -46.20 -29.42
N SER A 235 -6.26 -45.30 -28.60
CA SER A 235 -7.50 -44.58 -28.85
C SER A 235 -7.31 -43.10 -28.51
N GLY A 236 -7.98 -42.22 -29.25
CA GLY A 236 -7.93 -40.79 -29.02
C GLY A 236 -9.16 -40.11 -29.61
N ALA A 237 -9.73 -39.17 -28.86
CA ALA A 237 -10.84 -38.34 -29.29
C ALA A 237 -10.58 -36.90 -28.85
N ALA A 238 -10.84 -35.94 -29.74
CA ALA A 238 -10.69 -34.53 -29.45
C ALA A 238 -12.05 -33.83 -29.53
N THR A 239 -12.33 -32.97 -28.56
CA THR A 239 -13.50 -32.10 -28.55
C THR A 239 -13.02 -30.66 -28.55
N LEU A 240 -13.52 -29.86 -29.49
CA LEU A 240 -13.27 -28.43 -29.57
C LEU A 240 -14.40 -27.69 -28.88
N ARG A 241 -14.03 -26.76 -27.99
CA ARG A 241 -14.98 -25.89 -27.30
C ARG A 241 -14.80 -24.46 -27.81
N LEU A 242 -15.92 -23.85 -28.20
CA LEU A 242 -16.01 -22.43 -28.53
C LEU A 242 -16.84 -21.71 -27.47
N GLU A 243 -16.26 -20.72 -26.81
CA GLU A 243 -16.92 -19.89 -25.80
C GLU A 243 -17.11 -18.47 -26.34
N ASP A 244 -18.33 -17.94 -26.23
CA ASP A 244 -18.65 -16.56 -26.56
C ASP A 244 -18.23 -15.66 -25.38
N PRO A 245 -17.17 -14.85 -25.50
CA PRO A 245 -16.63 -14.06 -24.39
C PRO A 245 -17.60 -12.95 -23.93
N VAL A 246 -18.57 -12.57 -24.76
CA VAL A 246 -19.56 -11.54 -24.43
C VAL A 246 -20.79 -12.14 -23.77
N LYS A 247 -21.24 -13.31 -24.24
CA LYS A 247 -22.44 -13.98 -23.72
C LYS A 247 -22.17 -14.91 -22.55
N GLY A 248 -20.97 -15.48 -22.47
CA GLY A 248 -20.60 -16.54 -21.54
C GLY A 248 -21.20 -17.90 -21.89
N THR A 249 -21.69 -18.05 -23.13
CA THR A 249 -22.27 -19.31 -23.64
C THR A 249 -21.22 -20.11 -24.38
N SER A 250 -21.27 -21.43 -24.28
CA SER A 250 -20.31 -22.33 -24.94
C SER A 250 -20.97 -23.31 -25.90
N SER A 251 -20.22 -23.72 -26.92
CA SER A 251 -20.59 -24.76 -27.89
C SER A 251 -19.45 -25.76 -27.99
N GLU A 252 -19.78 -27.05 -28.03
CA GLU A 252 -18.81 -28.13 -28.15
C GLU A 252 -18.98 -28.83 -29.50
N VAL A 253 -17.87 -29.19 -30.12
CA VAL A 253 -17.80 -29.89 -31.40
C VAL A 253 -16.86 -31.08 -31.24
N ASP A 254 -17.42 -32.29 -31.30
CA ASP A 254 -16.61 -33.50 -31.37
C ASP A 254 -15.89 -33.58 -32.72
N LEU A 255 -14.58 -33.75 -32.67
CA LEU A 255 -13.74 -33.85 -33.86
C LEU A 255 -13.52 -35.33 -34.20
N ALA A 256 -13.84 -35.71 -35.43
CA ALA A 256 -13.65 -37.04 -35.96
C ALA A 256 -12.23 -37.22 -36.51
N GLY A 257 -11.62 -38.38 -36.25
CA GLY A 257 -10.30 -38.72 -36.77
C GLY A 257 -9.86 -40.11 -36.32
N PRO A 258 -8.73 -40.62 -36.84
CA PRO A 258 -8.12 -41.82 -36.29
C PRO A 258 -7.61 -41.54 -34.86
N PRO A 259 -7.33 -42.58 -34.07
CA PRO A 259 -6.84 -42.43 -32.70
C PRO A 259 -5.66 -41.47 -32.51
N GLN A 260 -4.76 -41.40 -33.49
CA GLN A 260 -3.53 -40.59 -33.46
C GLN A 260 -3.72 -39.17 -34.05
N GLY A 261 -4.92 -38.84 -34.52
CA GLY A 261 -5.19 -37.65 -35.30
C GLY A 261 -4.58 -37.70 -36.72
N PRO A 262 -4.71 -36.62 -37.50
CA PRO A 262 -5.39 -35.37 -37.14
C PRO A 262 -6.90 -35.59 -36.92
N TYR A 263 -7.49 -34.76 -36.07
CA TYR A 263 -8.92 -34.72 -35.82
C TYR A 263 -9.53 -33.57 -36.60
N THR A 264 -10.69 -33.80 -37.20
CA THR A 264 -11.36 -32.85 -38.08
C THR A 264 -12.83 -32.74 -37.74
N GLY A 265 -13.40 -31.57 -37.96
CA GLY A 265 -14.81 -31.31 -37.74
C GLY A 265 -15.24 -30.09 -38.53
N THR A 266 -16.50 -29.70 -38.37
CA THR A 266 -16.97 -28.45 -38.96
C THR A 266 -17.81 -27.69 -37.96
N PHE A 267 -17.76 -26.37 -38.07
CA PHE A 267 -18.58 -25.49 -37.26
C PHE A 267 -19.09 -24.34 -38.10
N THR A 268 -20.35 -23.98 -37.93
CA THR A 268 -20.97 -22.82 -38.59
C THR A 268 -21.36 -21.81 -37.53
N PRO A 269 -20.62 -20.69 -37.38
CA PRO A 269 -21.06 -19.60 -36.52
C PRO A 269 -22.46 -19.14 -36.93
N PRO A 270 -23.40 -18.92 -36.00
CA PRO A 270 -24.74 -18.45 -36.35
C PRO A 270 -24.69 -17.14 -37.18
N LYS A 271 -25.60 -16.98 -38.14
CA LYS A 271 -25.71 -15.74 -38.94
C LYS A 271 -25.86 -14.49 -38.07
N GLY A 272 -26.60 -14.60 -36.98
CA GLY A 272 -26.81 -13.54 -35.99
C GLY A 272 -25.79 -13.52 -34.84
N TYR A 273 -24.65 -14.21 -34.96
CA TYR A 273 -23.58 -14.11 -33.99
C TYR A 273 -23.05 -12.66 -33.95
N ARG A 274 -22.90 -12.09 -32.76
CA ARG A 274 -22.54 -10.67 -32.59
C ARG A 274 -21.10 -10.48 -32.13
N SER A 275 -20.57 -11.35 -31.28
CA SER A 275 -19.21 -11.18 -30.77
C SER A 275 -18.18 -11.22 -31.91
N SER A 276 -17.12 -10.45 -31.77
CA SER A 276 -16.00 -10.36 -32.72
C SER A 276 -15.11 -11.60 -32.74
N SER A 277 -15.17 -12.45 -31.69
CA SER A 277 -14.41 -13.69 -31.61
C SER A 277 -15.10 -14.76 -30.77
N TYR A 278 -14.58 -15.99 -30.85
CA TYR A 278 -14.77 -17.05 -29.87
C TYR A 278 -13.46 -17.27 -29.10
N LEU A 279 -13.56 -17.65 -27.83
CA LEU A 279 -12.46 -18.26 -27.10
C LEU A 279 -12.48 -19.77 -27.35
N VAL A 280 -11.41 -20.29 -27.95
CA VAL A 280 -11.32 -21.68 -28.40
C VAL A 280 -10.36 -22.46 -27.54
N SER A 281 -10.81 -23.62 -27.06
CA SER A 281 -9.97 -24.61 -26.36
C SER A 281 -10.25 -26.02 -26.89
N LEU A 282 -9.28 -26.90 -26.75
CA LEU A 282 -9.36 -28.31 -27.15
C LEU A 282 -9.19 -29.20 -25.93
N GLU A 283 -10.00 -30.23 -25.83
CA GLU A 283 -9.80 -31.35 -24.91
C GLU A 283 -9.47 -32.61 -25.72
N LEU A 284 -8.41 -33.30 -25.35
CA LEU A 284 -8.04 -34.61 -25.86
C LEU A 284 -8.26 -35.64 -24.77
N ARG A 285 -8.97 -36.71 -25.10
CA ARG A 285 -9.08 -37.92 -24.28
C ARG A 285 -8.41 -39.05 -25.03
N ALA A 286 -7.39 -39.66 -24.45
CA ALA A 286 -6.64 -40.73 -25.10
C ALA A 286 -6.38 -41.90 -24.15
N THR A 287 -6.30 -43.10 -24.73
CA THR A 287 -5.74 -44.28 -24.08
C THR A 287 -4.49 -44.70 -24.85
N THR A 288 -3.38 -44.86 -24.15
CA THR A 288 -2.15 -45.39 -24.73
C THR A 288 -2.24 -46.89 -25.00
N ARG A 289 -1.33 -47.43 -25.80
CA ARG A 289 -1.26 -48.88 -26.08
C ARG A 289 -0.98 -49.70 -24.84
N ASP A 290 -0.27 -49.13 -23.87
CA ASP A 290 0.02 -49.77 -22.58
C ASP A 290 -1.13 -49.62 -21.57
N GLY A 291 -2.19 -48.89 -21.94
CA GLY A 291 -3.45 -48.79 -21.21
C GLY A 291 -3.57 -47.59 -20.26
N ALA A 292 -2.66 -46.61 -20.33
CA ALA A 292 -2.78 -45.37 -19.57
C ALA A 292 -3.89 -44.49 -20.16
N ALA A 293 -4.83 -44.04 -19.32
CA ALA A 293 -5.89 -43.14 -19.72
C ALA A 293 -5.51 -41.70 -19.34
N VAL A 294 -5.45 -40.81 -20.32
CA VAL A 294 -4.99 -39.43 -20.13
C VAL A 294 -5.97 -38.41 -20.72
N VAL A 295 -6.03 -37.25 -20.10
CA VAL A 295 -6.76 -36.08 -20.59
C VAL A 295 -5.78 -34.93 -20.74
N ALA A 296 -5.77 -34.30 -21.90
CA ALA A 296 -4.98 -33.11 -22.17
C ALA A 296 -5.89 -31.96 -22.60
N ARG A 297 -5.54 -30.74 -22.23
CA ARG A 297 -6.27 -29.54 -22.63
C ARG A 297 -5.31 -28.52 -23.23
N SER A 298 -5.72 -27.90 -24.33
CA SER A 298 -4.97 -26.78 -24.89
C SER A 298 -5.20 -25.52 -24.04
N ALA A 299 -4.29 -24.55 -24.16
CA ALA A 299 -4.60 -23.19 -23.75
C ALA A 299 -5.78 -22.64 -24.58
N THR A 300 -6.53 -21.73 -23.97
CA THR A 300 -7.59 -20.99 -24.65
C THR A 300 -6.96 -19.97 -25.61
N THR A 301 -7.46 -19.88 -26.84
CA THR A 301 -6.97 -18.96 -27.87
C THR A 301 -8.13 -18.26 -28.57
N PRO A 302 -8.03 -16.97 -28.90
CA PRO A 302 -9.09 -16.27 -29.62
C PRO A 302 -9.15 -16.71 -31.09
N ALA A 303 -10.35 -16.96 -31.59
CA ALA A 303 -10.66 -17.18 -33.00
C ALA A 303 -11.57 -16.06 -33.51
N ILE A 304 -11.05 -15.24 -34.40
CA ILE A 304 -11.76 -14.09 -34.97
C ILE A 304 -12.96 -14.57 -35.79
N VAL A 305 -14.13 -13.99 -35.53
CA VAL A 305 -15.33 -14.20 -36.32
C VAL A 305 -15.54 -13.03 -37.27
N ARG A 306 -15.25 -13.26 -38.54
CA ARG A 306 -15.45 -12.28 -39.61
C ARG A 306 -16.91 -12.18 -40.00
N ARG A 307 -17.28 -11.03 -40.53
CA ARG A 307 -18.58 -10.85 -41.21
C ARG A 307 -18.53 -11.43 -42.62
N PRO A 308 -19.70 -11.70 -43.22
CA PRO A 308 -19.79 -12.22 -44.58
C PRO A 308 -19.03 -11.36 -45.59
N GLU A 309 -18.61 -11.99 -46.69
CA GLU A 309 -17.83 -11.30 -47.72
C GLU A 309 -18.53 -10.03 -48.23
N GLY A 310 -17.79 -8.92 -48.28
CA GLY A 310 -18.30 -7.63 -48.73
C GLY A 310 -18.98 -6.77 -47.67
N ALA A 311 -19.18 -7.28 -46.45
CA ALA A 311 -19.50 -6.46 -45.28
C ALA A 311 -18.25 -5.71 -44.78
N ILE A 312 -18.49 -4.63 -44.03
CA ILE A 312 -17.45 -3.93 -43.25
C ILE A 312 -16.78 -4.95 -42.30
N GLN A 313 -15.48 -4.83 -42.03
CA GLN A 313 -14.72 -5.65 -41.09
C GLN A 313 -14.10 -4.76 -39.97
N PHE A 314 -13.70 -5.36 -38.84
CA PHE A 314 -13.24 -4.67 -37.62
C PHE A 314 -12.03 -5.43 -37.08
N ALA A 315 -11.04 -4.71 -36.60
CA ALA A 315 -9.88 -5.26 -35.91
C ALA A 315 -9.37 -4.26 -34.86
N PRO A 316 -8.80 -4.72 -33.72
CA PRO A 316 -8.70 -6.10 -33.29
C PRO A 316 -10.06 -6.71 -32.89
N ASP A 317 -10.11 -8.01 -32.64
CA ASP A 317 -11.30 -8.67 -32.10
C ASP A 317 -11.53 -8.38 -30.62
N HIS A 318 -10.51 -7.92 -29.90
CA HIS A 318 -10.59 -7.46 -28.51
C HIS A 318 -9.72 -6.22 -28.34
N LEU A 319 -10.29 -5.12 -27.83
CA LEU A 319 -9.55 -3.88 -27.57
C LEU A 319 -8.90 -3.91 -26.18
N VAL A 320 -7.58 -3.90 -26.13
CA VAL A 320 -6.83 -3.71 -24.88
C VAL A 320 -6.37 -2.26 -24.83
N LEU A 321 -6.99 -1.45 -23.95
CA LEU A 321 -6.54 -0.08 -23.75
C LEU A 321 -5.39 -0.05 -22.73
N PRO A 322 -4.46 0.91 -22.85
CA PRO A 322 -3.41 1.10 -21.85
C PRO A 322 -3.99 1.33 -20.45
N THR A 323 -3.29 0.84 -19.43
CA THR A 323 -3.61 1.09 -18.02
C THR A 323 -3.72 2.57 -17.73
N LEU A 324 -4.84 3.01 -17.16
CA LEU A 324 -5.06 4.38 -16.74
C LEU A 324 -4.57 4.57 -15.31
N THR A 325 -3.52 5.38 -15.15
CA THR A 325 -2.98 5.72 -13.82
C THR A 325 -3.36 7.14 -13.42
N GLY A 326 -4.11 7.29 -12.34
CA GLY A 326 -4.57 8.60 -11.85
C GLY A 326 -5.92 8.99 -12.43
N ALA A 327 -6.04 10.25 -12.88
CA ALA A 327 -7.25 10.79 -13.50
C ALA A 327 -7.01 11.04 -14.99
N GLY A 328 -8.08 11.09 -15.76
CA GLY A 328 -8.07 11.30 -17.21
C GLY A 328 -8.67 10.12 -17.95
N SER A 329 -8.38 10.02 -19.23
CA SER A 329 -8.88 8.97 -20.11
C SER A 329 -7.74 8.14 -20.70
N THR A 330 -8.10 6.98 -21.25
CA THR A 330 -7.20 6.13 -22.03
C THR A 330 -7.89 5.76 -23.34
N SER A 331 -7.12 5.47 -24.38
CA SER A 331 -7.68 5.20 -25.71
C SER A 331 -6.99 4.03 -26.41
N ALA A 332 -7.73 3.38 -27.30
CA ALA A 332 -7.22 2.39 -28.25
C ALA A 332 -7.85 2.60 -29.63
N GLU A 333 -7.20 2.06 -30.65
CA GLU A 333 -7.63 2.19 -32.05
C GLU A 333 -8.45 0.98 -32.48
N LEU A 334 -9.66 1.24 -32.99
CA LEU A 334 -10.47 0.26 -33.71
C LEU A 334 -10.30 0.51 -35.20
N THR A 335 -9.63 -0.41 -35.89
CA THR A 335 -9.53 -0.40 -37.35
C THR A 335 -10.83 -0.92 -37.97
N VAL A 336 -11.33 -0.19 -38.95
CA VAL A 336 -12.56 -0.46 -39.69
C VAL A 336 -12.19 -0.63 -41.16
N ALA A 337 -12.39 -1.83 -41.70
CA ALA A 337 -12.17 -2.08 -43.13
C ALA A 337 -13.49 -2.01 -43.89
N GLY A 338 -13.56 -1.15 -44.89
CA GLY A 338 -14.73 -0.97 -45.75
C GLY A 338 -15.12 -2.25 -46.49
N GLY A 339 -16.42 -2.38 -46.72
CA GLY A 339 -16.98 -3.49 -47.50
C GLY A 339 -16.71 -3.36 -49.00
N LYS A 340 -17.41 -4.18 -49.80
CA LYS A 340 -17.38 -4.08 -51.28
C LYS A 340 -18.03 -2.81 -51.83
N LYS A 341 -18.84 -2.14 -51.01
CA LYS A 341 -19.51 -0.87 -51.30
C LYS A 341 -19.32 0.05 -50.10
N ASP A 342 -19.58 1.33 -50.31
CA ASP A 342 -19.61 2.32 -49.24
C ASP A 342 -20.57 1.88 -48.14
N GLY A 343 -20.23 2.23 -46.91
CA GLY A 343 -21.02 1.87 -45.76
C GLY A 343 -20.88 2.89 -44.65
N CYS A 344 -21.49 2.56 -43.53
CA CYS A 344 -21.75 3.48 -42.44
C CYS A 344 -21.69 2.68 -41.14
N ILE A 345 -20.95 3.19 -40.16
CA ILE A 345 -20.84 2.60 -38.82
C ILE A 345 -21.28 3.58 -37.74
N TRP A 346 -21.91 3.06 -36.70
CA TRP A 346 -22.33 3.83 -35.54
C TRP A 346 -22.28 2.96 -34.29
N PHE A 347 -22.31 3.58 -33.11
CA PHE A 347 -22.08 2.89 -31.85
C PHE A 347 -23.34 2.93 -30.97
N GLY A 348 -23.71 1.78 -30.46
CA GLY A 348 -24.72 1.65 -29.42
C GLY A 348 -24.20 2.11 -28.05
N PRO A 349 -25.05 2.08 -27.02
CA PRO A 349 -24.62 2.44 -25.67
C PRO A 349 -23.52 1.48 -25.20
N ALA A 350 -22.41 2.05 -24.72
CA ALA A 350 -21.34 1.26 -24.12
C ALA A 350 -21.85 0.56 -22.84
N LYS A 351 -21.63 -0.75 -22.77
CA LYS A 351 -21.94 -1.56 -21.59
C LYS A 351 -20.64 -1.97 -20.95
N ALA A 352 -20.44 -1.69 -19.67
CA ALA A 352 -19.21 -2.04 -18.98
C ALA A 352 -19.45 -2.33 -17.50
N THR A 353 -18.58 -3.18 -16.97
CA THR A 353 -18.41 -3.45 -15.55
C THR A 353 -17.12 -2.78 -15.11
N ALA A 354 -17.17 -2.00 -14.04
CA ALA A 354 -16.04 -1.30 -13.46
C ALA A 354 -16.14 -1.30 -11.92
N PRO A 355 -15.04 -0.98 -11.20
CA PRO A 355 -15.10 -0.72 -9.77
C PRO A 355 -16.07 0.42 -9.46
N ASP A 356 -16.86 0.29 -8.40
CA ASP A 356 -17.87 1.29 -8.01
C ASP A 356 -17.23 2.67 -7.76
N GLU A 357 -15.97 2.69 -7.29
CA GLU A 357 -15.22 3.92 -7.04
C GLU A 357 -14.92 4.71 -8.31
N ALA A 358 -14.88 4.06 -9.48
CA ALA A 358 -14.60 4.70 -10.76
C ALA A 358 -15.74 5.65 -11.20
N GLY A 359 -16.94 5.47 -10.65
CA GLY A 359 -18.12 6.23 -11.02
C GLY A 359 -18.60 5.90 -12.44
N ALA A 360 -19.30 6.86 -13.07
CA ALA A 360 -19.77 6.69 -14.43
C ALA A 360 -18.59 6.61 -15.42
N LEU A 361 -18.69 5.69 -16.39
CA LEU A 361 -17.75 5.59 -17.50
C LEU A 361 -18.32 6.31 -18.72
N THR A 362 -17.55 7.21 -19.30
CA THR A 362 -17.87 7.83 -20.58
C THR A 362 -17.02 7.16 -21.66
N VAL A 363 -17.63 6.75 -22.76
CA VAL A 363 -16.92 6.19 -23.93
C VAL A 363 -17.13 7.11 -25.10
N ARG A 364 -16.04 7.54 -25.74
CA ARG A 364 -16.04 8.44 -26.89
C ARG A 364 -15.45 7.77 -28.11
N TYR A 365 -15.95 8.17 -29.28
CA TYR A 365 -15.51 7.68 -30.58
C TYR A 365 -15.05 8.89 -31.40
N ASP A 366 -13.74 9.00 -31.66
CA ASP A 366 -13.12 10.17 -32.29
C ASP A 366 -13.52 11.49 -31.61
N GLY A 367 -13.51 11.49 -30.27
CA GLY A 367 -13.87 12.63 -29.43
C GLY A 367 -15.37 12.93 -29.34
N ARG A 368 -16.25 12.07 -29.87
CA ARG A 368 -17.71 12.26 -29.83
C ARG A 368 -18.38 11.26 -28.89
N ASP A 369 -19.32 11.74 -28.07
CA ASP A 369 -20.08 10.89 -27.13
C ASP A 369 -21.19 10.06 -27.80
N VAL A 370 -21.67 10.47 -28.98
CA VAL A 370 -22.76 9.80 -29.70
C VAL A 370 -22.46 9.71 -31.18
N VAL A 371 -22.49 8.49 -31.71
CA VAL A 371 -22.55 8.23 -33.15
C VAL A 371 -23.84 7.48 -33.39
N SER A 372 -24.83 8.14 -33.98
CA SER A 372 -26.12 7.54 -34.34
C SER A 372 -26.16 7.16 -35.81
N GLN A 373 -27.16 6.39 -36.24
CA GLN A 373 -27.33 6.04 -37.65
C GLN A 373 -27.42 7.28 -38.57
N GLY A 374 -28.03 8.39 -38.10
CA GLY A 374 -28.15 9.62 -38.88
C GLY A 374 -26.86 10.46 -38.97
N SER A 375 -25.89 10.18 -38.08
CA SER A 375 -24.61 10.90 -37.97
C SER A 375 -23.43 9.93 -38.03
N CYS A 376 -23.62 8.81 -38.75
CA CYS A 376 -22.68 7.70 -38.73
C CYS A 376 -21.37 8.04 -39.43
N ILE A 377 -20.32 7.33 -39.04
CA ILE A 377 -19.01 7.44 -39.66
C ILE A 377 -19.08 6.73 -41.02
N GLN A 378 -18.87 7.48 -42.10
CA GLN A 378 -18.86 6.93 -43.45
C GLN A 378 -17.58 6.14 -43.66
N VAL A 379 -17.70 4.97 -44.27
CA VAL A 379 -16.58 4.07 -44.59
C VAL A 379 -16.64 3.78 -46.08
N ALA A 380 -15.68 4.30 -46.83
CA ALA A 380 -15.62 4.08 -48.27
C ALA A 380 -15.32 2.61 -48.60
N ALA A 381 -15.78 2.13 -49.77
CA ALA A 381 -15.52 0.78 -50.23
C ALA A 381 -14.02 0.44 -50.23
N GLY A 382 -13.65 -0.66 -49.57
CA GLY A 382 -12.26 -1.12 -49.46
C GLY A 382 -11.28 -0.22 -48.68
N ALA A 383 -11.74 0.91 -48.11
CA ALA A 383 -10.90 1.80 -47.32
C ALA A 383 -10.59 1.22 -45.93
N LEU A 384 -9.49 1.65 -45.33
CA LEU A 384 -9.17 1.37 -43.93
C LEU A 384 -9.32 2.68 -43.16
N GLU A 385 -10.31 2.74 -42.28
CA GLU A 385 -10.56 3.85 -41.37
C GLU A 385 -10.14 3.44 -39.95
N VAL A 386 -9.71 4.41 -39.15
CA VAL A 386 -9.36 4.19 -37.74
C VAL A 386 -10.27 5.02 -36.88
N VAL A 387 -10.96 4.37 -35.94
CA VAL A 387 -11.78 5.03 -34.92
C VAL A 387 -11.05 4.94 -33.59
N THR A 388 -10.74 6.09 -33.01
CA THR A 388 -10.18 6.18 -31.66
C THR A 388 -11.27 5.98 -30.64
N VAL A 389 -11.19 4.89 -29.88
CA VAL A 389 -12.09 4.60 -28.76
C VAL A 389 -11.43 5.08 -27.49
N GLU A 390 -12.03 6.07 -26.84
CA GLU A 390 -11.55 6.65 -25.58
C GLU A 390 -12.49 6.28 -24.44
N VAL A 391 -11.95 5.88 -23.29
CA VAL A 391 -12.70 5.55 -22.07
C VAL A 391 -12.24 6.46 -20.94
N ASP A 392 -13.19 7.14 -20.31
CA ASP A 392 -12.98 8.17 -19.28
C ASP A 392 -13.83 7.85 -18.03
N PRO A 393 -13.22 7.36 -16.93
CA PRO A 393 -13.91 7.19 -15.66
C PRO A 393 -14.06 8.52 -14.92
N ALA A 394 -15.24 8.76 -14.34
CA ALA A 394 -15.54 9.97 -13.58
C ALA A 394 -14.62 10.19 -12.35
N LYS A 395 -14.03 9.12 -11.81
CA LYS A 395 -13.19 9.15 -10.60
C LYS A 395 -12.03 8.16 -10.72
N ARG A 396 -10.99 8.41 -9.91
CA ARG A 396 -9.85 7.49 -9.77
C ARG A 396 -10.26 6.24 -9.02
N ALA A 397 -9.91 5.08 -9.54
CA ALA A 397 -10.19 3.78 -8.92
C ALA A 397 -9.06 2.79 -9.17
N THR A 398 -9.12 1.65 -8.48
CA THR A 398 -8.22 0.52 -8.71
C THR A 398 -9.06 -0.68 -9.11
N GLY A 399 -8.66 -1.37 -10.18
CA GLY A 399 -9.31 -2.58 -10.67
C GLY A 399 -9.48 -2.58 -12.19
N ALA A 400 -10.02 -3.66 -12.73
CA ALA A 400 -10.23 -3.80 -14.17
C ALA A 400 -11.60 -3.23 -14.59
N VAL A 401 -11.64 -2.58 -15.75
CA VAL A 401 -12.87 -2.29 -16.49
C VAL A 401 -12.96 -3.28 -17.64
N ARG A 402 -14.12 -3.92 -17.79
CA ARG A 402 -14.46 -4.72 -18.96
C ARG A 402 -15.75 -4.24 -19.56
N GLY A 403 -15.76 -4.01 -20.85
CA GLY A 403 -16.96 -3.60 -21.54
C GLY A 403 -17.07 -4.17 -22.94
N VAL A 404 -18.16 -3.80 -23.59
CA VAL A 404 -18.49 -4.22 -24.94
C VAL A 404 -18.90 -2.98 -25.71
N LEU A 405 -18.24 -2.76 -26.84
CA LEU A 405 -18.65 -1.79 -27.85
C LEU A 405 -19.67 -2.48 -28.75
N GLU A 406 -20.90 -2.01 -28.72
CA GLU A 406 -21.94 -2.44 -29.65
C GLU A 406 -21.78 -1.63 -30.95
N VAL A 407 -21.06 -2.18 -31.92
CA VAL A 407 -20.82 -1.50 -33.20
C VAL A 407 -21.90 -1.95 -34.17
N HIS A 408 -22.67 -1.00 -34.68
CA HIS A 408 -23.59 -1.23 -35.76
C HIS A 408 -22.92 -0.87 -37.08
N GLU A 409 -23.18 -1.69 -38.09
CA GLU A 409 -22.65 -1.46 -39.43
C GLU A 409 -23.71 -1.68 -40.50
N LYS A 410 -23.63 -0.90 -41.57
CA LYS A 410 -24.45 -1.10 -42.76
C LYS A 410 -23.61 -0.84 -44.01
N THR A 411 -23.48 -1.84 -44.86
CA THR A 411 -22.96 -1.67 -46.22
C THR A 411 -24.12 -1.26 -47.15
N ALA A 412 -23.85 -0.41 -48.14
CA ALA A 412 -24.88 0.03 -49.07
C ALA A 412 -25.55 -1.15 -49.79
N GLY A 413 -26.88 -1.23 -49.69
CA GLY A 413 -27.68 -2.30 -50.28
C GLY A 413 -27.77 -3.58 -49.44
N THR A 414 -27.28 -3.58 -48.20
CA THR A 414 -27.50 -4.67 -47.22
C THR A 414 -28.31 -4.18 -46.03
N ASP A 415 -28.83 -5.13 -45.26
CA ASP A 415 -29.37 -4.84 -43.93
C ASP A 415 -28.24 -4.43 -42.97
N ALA A 416 -28.62 -3.71 -41.92
CA ALA A 416 -27.70 -3.39 -40.84
C ALA A 416 -27.40 -4.65 -40.02
N SER A 417 -26.15 -4.82 -39.62
CA SER A 417 -25.73 -5.84 -38.66
C SER A 417 -25.05 -5.21 -37.47
N VAL A 418 -24.83 -6.02 -36.44
CA VAL A 418 -24.22 -5.57 -35.18
C VAL A 418 -23.05 -6.49 -34.85
N THR A 419 -21.96 -5.90 -34.38
CA THR A 419 -20.80 -6.57 -33.83
C THR A 419 -20.52 -6.07 -32.43
N ASP A 420 -20.42 -6.99 -31.48
CA ASP A 420 -19.99 -6.72 -30.13
C ASP A 420 -18.46 -6.90 -30.07
N VAL A 421 -17.73 -5.80 -29.87
CA VAL A 421 -16.26 -5.79 -29.70
C VAL A 421 -15.94 -5.61 -28.21
N PRO A 422 -15.44 -6.64 -27.53
CA PRO A 422 -15.02 -6.51 -26.15
C PRO A 422 -13.85 -5.53 -26.00
N TYR A 423 -13.81 -4.82 -24.88
CA TYR A 423 -12.67 -4.02 -24.49
C TYR A 423 -12.33 -4.18 -23.02
N GLN A 424 -11.05 -4.02 -22.68
CA GLN A 424 -10.57 -4.03 -21.30
C GLN A 424 -9.52 -2.96 -21.05
N LEU A 425 -9.46 -2.48 -19.81
CA LEU A 425 -8.39 -1.61 -19.32
C LEU A 425 -8.26 -1.77 -17.81
N ASP A 426 -7.05 -1.55 -17.29
CA ASP A 426 -6.80 -1.52 -15.86
C ASP A 426 -6.77 -0.08 -15.33
N LEU A 427 -7.41 0.13 -14.19
CA LEU A 427 -7.37 1.38 -13.44
C LEU A 427 -6.39 1.25 -12.28
N ALA A 428 -5.55 2.26 -12.12
CA ALA A 428 -4.72 2.45 -10.95
C ALA A 428 -4.97 3.84 -10.37
N VAL A 429 -5.36 3.94 -9.09
CA VAL A 429 -5.65 5.22 -8.40
C VAL A 429 -4.52 6.25 -8.57
N GLY A 430 -3.28 5.77 -8.72
CA GLY A 430 -2.10 6.61 -8.82
C GLY A 430 -1.85 7.40 -7.53
N ILE A 431 -0.84 8.28 -7.56
CA ILE A 431 -0.54 9.16 -6.43
C ILE A 431 -1.16 10.53 -6.71
N ASP A 432 -1.94 11.04 -5.77
CA ASP A 432 -2.31 12.46 -5.76
C ASP A 432 -1.08 13.30 -5.38
N GLN A 433 -0.41 13.84 -6.41
CA GLN A 433 0.80 14.64 -6.24
C GLN A 433 0.56 15.89 -5.40
N ALA A 434 -0.63 16.49 -5.46
CA ALA A 434 -0.97 17.67 -4.66
C ALA A 434 -1.04 17.30 -3.17
N ARG A 435 -1.76 16.23 -2.83
CA ARG A 435 -1.81 15.73 -1.44
C ARG A 435 -0.44 15.27 -0.95
N ARG A 436 0.33 14.57 -1.77
CA ARG A 436 1.69 14.14 -1.44
C ARG A 436 2.59 15.34 -1.12
N LEU A 437 2.55 16.39 -1.95
CA LEU A 437 3.35 17.59 -1.74
C LEU A 437 2.96 18.30 -0.43
N ILE A 438 1.65 18.46 -0.17
CA ILE A 438 1.16 19.06 1.07
C ILE A 438 1.64 18.26 2.29
N LEU A 439 1.49 16.94 2.27
CA LEU A 439 1.96 16.08 3.36
C LEU A 439 3.48 16.17 3.55
N ALA A 440 4.26 16.19 2.46
CA ALA A 440 5.70 16.33 2.53
C ALA A 440 6.11 17.67 3.18
N VAL A 441 5.46 18.77 2.81
CA VAL A 441 5.70 20.09 3.42
C VAL A 441 5.31 20.09 4.90
N LEU A 442 4.16 19.52 5.26
CA LEU A 442 3.73 19.44 6.66
C LEU A 442 4.69 18.61 7.52
N LEU A 443 5.16 17.47 7.01
CA LEU A 443 6.13 16.63 7.71
C LEU A 443 7.49 17.32 7.85
N LEU A 444 7.94 18.04 6.82
CA LEU A 444 9.17 18.82 6.88
C LEU A 444 9.08 19.92 7.95
N LEU A 445 7.99 20.69 7.94
CA LEU A 445 7.74 21.74 8.93
C LEU A 445 7.65 21.16 10.35
N GLY A 446 6.95 20.04 10.52
CA GLY A 446 6.87 19.32 11.80
C GLY A 446 8.24 18.83 12.27
N GLY A 447 9.05 18.28 11.37
CA GLY A 447 10.40 17.79 11.65
C GLY A 447 11.38 18.88 12.09
N ILE A 448 11.18 20.13 11.66
CA ILE A 448 11.99 21.28 12.09
C ILE A 448 11.43 21.91 13.37
N ALA A 449 10.11 22.08 13.46
CA ALA A 449 9.47 22.74 14.59
C ALA A 449 9.61 21.95 15.89
N LEU A 450 9.54 20.62 15.83
CA LEU A 450 9.59 19.77 17.02
C LEU A 450 10.95 19.85 17.76
N PRO A 451 12.13 19.70 17.11
CA PRO A 451 13.42 19.91 17.77
C PRO A 451 13.60 21.31 18.36
N LEU A 452 13.14 22.35 17.64
CA LEU A 452 13.22 23.73 18.13
C LEU A 452 12.36 23.94 19.39
N ALA A 453 11.15 23.37 19.42
CA ALA A 453 10.29 23.40 20.61
C ALA A 453 10.93 22.65 21.78
N VAL A 454 11.55 21.49 21.53
CA VAL A 454 12.28 20.73 22.55
C VAL A 454 13.45 21.54 23.11
N LEU A 455 14.25 22.20 22.27
CA LEU A 455 15.34 23.07 22.71
C LEU A 455 14.84 24.25 23.56
N LEU A 456 13.74 24.88 23.18
CA LEU A 456 13.13 25.95 23.97
C LEU A 456 12.68 25.47 25.36
N VAL A 457 12.04 24.29 25.43
CA VAL A 457 11.63 23.68 26.70
C VAL A 457 12.85 23.31 27.54
N LEU A 458 13.88 22.71 26.93
CA LEU A 458 15.12 22.38 27.63
C LEU A 458 15.78 23.63 28.20
N ASN A 459 15.93 24.72 27.43
CA ASN A 459 16.48 25.98 27.94
C ASN A 459 15.66 26.55 29.10
N ALA A 460 14.33 26.45 29.04
CA ALA A 460 13.46 26.89 30.12
C ALA A 460 13.64 26.05 31.40
N VAL A 461 13.85 24.73 31.27
CA VAL A 461 14.05 23.81 32.39
C VAL A 461 15.49 23.86 32.93
N THR A 462 16.49 24.14 32.10
CA THR A 462 17.91 24.12 32.52
C THR A 462 18.43 25.47 33.00
N ALA A 463 17.69 26.58 32.83
CA ALA A 463 18.10 27.88 33.34
C ALA A 463 18.19 27.89 34.87
N ARG A 464 19.41 27.83 35.38
CA ARG A 464 19.78 27.81 36.81
C ARG A 464 21.15 28.45 37.03
N PHE A 465 21.35 28.98 38.23
CA PHE A 465 22.66 29.34 38.76
C PHE A 465 23.52 28.09 38.98
N GLN A 466 24.83 28.27 39.10
CA GLN A 466 25.67 27.24 39.71
C GLN A 466 25.18 26.94 41.14
N SER A 467 25.48 25.74 41.65
CA SER A 467 25.05 25.34 43.01
C SER A 467 25.42 26.43 44.01
N LEU A 468 24.44 26.91 44.79
CA LEU A 468 24.65 28.00 45.75
C LEU A 468 25.65 27.62 46.84
N ASP A 469 25.85 26.33 47.07
CA ASP A 469 26.90 25.79 47.94
C ASP A 469 28.30 26.20 47.47
N ALA A 470 28.52 26.18 46.15
CA ALA A 470 29.80 26.46 45.53
C ALA A 470 30.14 27.96 45.45
N VAL A 471 29.30 28.83 46.03
CA VAL A 471 29.48 30.28 46.06
C VAL A 471 29.36 30.79 47.49
N GLN A 472 30.28 31.67 47.86
CA GLN A 472 30.22 32.39 49.13
C GLN A 472 29.96 33.87 48.86
N GLY A 473 29.08 34.47 49.65
CA GLY A 473 28.72 35.88 49.58
C GLY A 473 29.15 36.64 50.84
N ALA A 474 29.53 37.90 50.66
CA ALA A 474 29.76 38.84 51.75
C ALA A 474 28.85 40.07 51.59
N VAL A 475 28.35 40.61 52.71
CA VAL A 475 27.61 41.88 52.74
C VAL A 475 28.34 42.82 53.68
N LEU A 476 28.99 43.83 53.11
CA LEU A 476 29.87 44.73 53.84
C LEU A 476 29.29 46.14 53.85
N PRO A 477 28.96 46.72 55.01
CA PRO A 477 28.50 48.10 55.08
C PRO A 477 29.69 49.04 54.88
N VAL A 478 29.66 49.79 53.77
CA VAL A 478 30.76 50.66 53.35
C VAL A 478 30.30 52.11 53.21
N ARG A 479 31.21 53.02 53.54
CA ARG A 479 31.14 54.43 53.24
C ARG A 479 32.23 54.78 52.25
N VAL A 480 31.82 55.27 51.08
CA VAL A 480 32.71 55.76 50.03
C VAL A 480 32.79 57.27 50.18
N SER A 481 33.98 57.83 50.34
CA SER A 481 34.21 59.28 50.44
C SER A 481 35.36 59.67 49.53
N GLY A 482 35.06 60.38 48.44
CA GLY A 482 36.02 60.57 47.34
C GLY A 482 36.49 59.22 46.78
N ALA A 483 37.81 59.04 46.62
CA ALA A 483 38.40 57.79 46.16
C ALA A 483 38.59 56.74 47.29
N SER A 484 38.30 57.08 48.54
CA SER A 484 38.54 56.21 49.69
C SER A 484 37.28 55.45 50.10
N ILE A 485 37.43 54.15 50.36
CA ILE A 485 36.35 53.27 50.80
C ILE A 485 36.64 52.82 52.24
N TYR A 486 35.66 53.03 53.11
CA TYR A 486 35.74 52.70 54.53
C TYR A 486 34.70 51.66 54.92
N ARG A 487 35.06 50.67 55.73
CA ARG A 487 34.12 49.78 56.43
C ARG A 487 33.51 50.52 57.62
N THR A 488 32.23 50.29 57.84
CA THR A 488 31.43 50.96 58.90
C THR A 488 30.84 49.98 59.93
N ASP A 489 31.30 48.73 59.91
CA ASP A 489 30.89 47.65 60.81
C ASP A 489 31.57 47.69 62.19
N SER A 490 32.62 48.51 62.35
CA SER A 490 33.38 48.66 63.59
C SER A 490 33.21 50.07 64.18
N SER A 491 33.46 50.21 65.49
CA SER A 491 33.28 51.46 66.24
C SER A 491 34.16 52.62 65.74
N ARG A 492 35.17 52.34 64.90
CA ARG A 492 35.97 53.33 64.17
C ARG A 492 36.03 52.96 62.69
N PRO A 493 35.80 53.90 61.75
CA PRO A 493 35.90 53.62 60.32
C PRO A 493 37.30 53.12 59.96
N ALA A 494 37.38 51.98 59.28
CA ALA A 494 38.63 51.37 58.82
C ALA A 494 38.66 51.32 57.28
N SER A 495 39.84 51.33 56.67
CA SER A 495 39.98 51.14 55.21
C SER A 495 39.36 49.80 54.76
N LEU A 496 38.82 49.75 53.54
CA LEU A 496 38.27 48.53 52.99
C LEU A 496 39.31 47.40 52.94
N THR A 497 39.05 46.35 53.71
CA THR A 497 39.76 45.07 53.62
C THR A 497 38.73 43.96 53.52
N LEU A 498 38.90 43.05 52.56
CA LEU A 498 38.12 41.81 52.49
C LEU A 498 38.86 40.72 53.24
N ARG A 499 38.18 40.07 54.19
CA ARG A 499 38.73 38.97 54.99
C ARG A 499 37.98 37.70 54.64
N PRO A 500 38.64 36.53 54.67
CA PRO A 500 37.95 35.24 54.52
C PRO A 500 36.72 35.10 55.44
N SER A 501 36.79 35.64 56.66
CA SER A 501 35.70 35.62 57.64
C SER A 501 34.48 36.47 57.26
N ASP A 502 34.59 37.36 56.27
CA ASP A 502 33.47 38.18 55.81
C ASP A 502 32.51 37.41 54.89
N PHE A 503 32.94 36.26 54.38
CA PHE A 503 32.20 35.47 53.38
C PHE A 503 31.54 34.27 54.05
N SER A 504 30.26 34.07 53.73
CA SER A 504 29.47 32.93 54.17
C SER A 504 28.89 32.20 52.96
N SER A 505 28.76 30.87 53.06
CA SER A 505 28.13 30.05 52.02
C SER A 505 26.70 30.54 51.71
N LEU A 506 26.30 30.44 50.44
CA LEU A 506 24.95 30.78 49.99
C LEU A 506 23.98 29.58 50.01
N ARG A 507 24.40 28.39 50.45
CA ARG A 507 23.64 27.12 50.49
C ARG A 507 22.17 27.26 50.89
N ASP A 508 21.88 28.06 51.91
CA ASP A 508 20.53 28.18 52.49
C ASP A 508 19.81 29.50 52.14
N THR A 509 20.29 30.24 51.14
CA THR A 509 19.76 31.57 50.77
C THR A 509 18.63 31.54 49.74
N GLY A 510 18.32 30.36 49.19
CA GLY A 510 17.24 30.12 48.24
C GLY A 510 17.48 28.90 47.35
N ASP A 511 16.87 28.90 46.17
CA ASP A 511 16.99 27.84 45.16
C ASP A 511 17.93 28.26 44.01
N VAL A 512 18.45 27.28 43.28
CA VAL A 512 19.32 27.45 42.11
C VAL A 512 18.65 28.22 40.96
N ARG A 513 17.36 28.55 41.03
CA ARG A 513 16.71 29.47 40.07
C ARG A 513 16.45 30.85 40.63
N ARG A 514 16.36 30.98 41.95
CA ARG A 514 16.04 32.22 42.65
C ARG A 514 16.50 32.15 44.10
N PHE A 515 17.28 33.14 44.51
CA PHE A 515 17.69 33.29 45.90
C PHE A 515 17.75 34.76 46.29
N THR A 516 17.77 35.05 47.59
CA THR A 516 17.87 36.42 48.11
C THR A 516 19.07 36.53 49.02
N PHE A 517 19.93 37.52 48.75
CA PHE A 517 21.13 37.76 49.54
C PHE A 517 21.42 39.26 49.67
N GLY A 518 21.77 39.72 50.87
CA GLY A 518 22.12 41.13 51.13
C GLY A 518 21.02 42.14 50.79
N GLY A 519 19.75 41.74 50.78
CA GLY A 519 18.63 42.60 50.37
C GLY A 519 18.44 42.71 48.85
N ILE A 520 19.00 41.79 48.06
CA ILE A 520 18.84 41.69 46.61
C ILE A 520 18.27 40.30 46.26
N GLU A 521 17.24 40.25 45.42
CA GLU A 521 16.72 39.04 44.79
C GLU A 521 17.46 38.77 43.47
N PHE A 522 17.98 37.56 43.33
CA PHE A 522 18.65 37.05 42.14
C PHE A 522 17.76 36.04 41.44
N ARG A 523 17.64 36.09 40.11
CA ARG A 523 16.84 35.15 39.31
C ARG A 523 17.56 34.73 38.03
N ALA A 524 17.61 33.41 37.79
CA ALA A 524 18.10 32.85 36.53
C ALA A 524 17.01 33.00 35.45
N ARG A 525 17.39 33.48 34.26
CA ARG A 525 16.46 33.67 33.14
C ARG A 525 16.94 32.90 31.91
N ALA A 526 16.07 32.02 31.40
CA ALA A 526 16.26 31.32 30.15
C ALA A 526 16.22 32.28 28.94
N ALA A 527 17.02 31.97 27.92
CA ALA A 527 16.96 32.69 26.65
C ALA A 527 15.67 32.38 25.90
N ARG A 528 15.12 33.40 25.21
CA ARG A 528 13.99 33.21 24.26
C ARG A 528 14.43 32.66 22.91
N ASN A 529 15.73 32.68 22.64
CA ASN A 529 16.33 32.05 21.48
C ASN A 529 16.69 30.59 21.88
N PRO A 530 16.30 29.56 21.10
CA PRO A 530 16.68 28.16 21.37
C PRO A 530 18.21 27.93 21.44
N PHE A 531 19.02 28.85 20.92
CA PHE A 531 20.48 28.80 20.97
C PHE A 531 21.14 29.79 21.95
N GLY A 532 20.36 30.46 22.82
CA GLY A 532 20.89 31.47 23.75
C GLY A 532 21.31 30.94 25.13
N VAL A 533 22.20 31.67 25.81
CA VAL A 533 22.71 31.32 27.16
C VAL A 533 21.83 31.87 28.29
N THR A 534 21.93 31.25 29.47
CA THR A 534 21.24 31.69 30.70
C THR A 534 21.87 32.97 31.25
N ALA A 535 21.06 33.91 31.74
CA ALA A 535 21.53 35.13 32.40
C ALA A 535 21.07 35.22 33.86
N ALA A 536 21.91 35.74 34.75
CA ALA A 536 21.55 36.08 36.12
C ALA A 536 21.03 37.51 36.19
N LEU A 537 19.85 37.72 36.80
CA LEU A 537 19.29 39.04 37.02
C LEU A 537 19.26 39.37 38.51
N ALA A 538 19.83 40.50 38.90
CA ALA A 538 19.84 41.00 40.28
C ALA A 538 18.97 42.26 40.43
N ALA A 539 18.11 42.30 41.45
CA ALA A 539 17.25 43.45 41.77
C ALA A 539 16.98 43.58 43.30
N PRO A 540 16.75 44.78 43.85
CA PRO A 540 16.48 44.95 45.29
C PRO A 540 15.25 44.16 45.78
N ALA A 541 15.38 43.51 46.94
CA ALA A 541 14.33 42.70 47.58
C ALA A 541 13.13 43.58 47.98
N GLY A 542 11.91 43.14 47.64
CA GLY A 542 10.67 43.90 47.88
C GLY A 542 10.35 45.01 46.87
N GLY A 543 11.20 45.23 45.86
CA GLY A 543 11.01 46.26 44.81
C GLY A 543 10.97 45.71 43.37
N ALA A 544 11.07 44.39 43.19
CA ALA A 544 11.29 43.75 41.90
C ALA A 544 10.16 43.96 40.85
N GLU A 545 8.95 44.34 41.28
CA GLU A 545 7.80 44.54 40.38
C GLU A 545 7.58 46.00 39.94
N ARG A 546 8.33 47.00 40.43
CA ARG A 546 7.99 48.43 40.16
C ARG A 546 9.10 49.38 39.72
N LEU A 547 10.24 48.90 39.24
CA LEU A 547 11.25 49.79 38.63
C LEU A 547 11.55 49.42 37.17
N LYS A 548 10.89 50.12 36.25
CA LYS A 548 11.21 50.15 34.82
C LYS A 548 12.55 50.89 34.63
N GLY A 549 13.61 50.14 34.34
CA GLY A 549 14.70 50.54 33.44
C GLY A 549 15.48 51.85 33.70
N GLY A 550 15.55 52.35 34.94
CA GLY A 550 16.45 53.46 35.29
C GLY A 550 17.84 52.97 35.68
N ALA A 551 18.88 53.78 35.48
CA ALA A 551 20.24 53.49 35.96
C ALA A 551 20.21 53.05 37.44
N GLY A 552 20.77 51.88 37.73
CA GLY A 552 20.78 51.26 39.07
C GLY A 552 19.59 50.35 39.43
N SER A 553 18.70 49.99 38.49
CA SER A 553 17.49 49.20 38.79
C SER A 553 17.55 47.68 38.52
N LYS A 554 18.40 47.22 37.57
CA LYS A 554 18.63 45.79 37.28
C LYS A 554 20.05 45.59 36.76
N VAL A 555 20.74 44.57 37.24
CA VAL A 555 22.09 44.21 36.77
C VAL A 555 22.06 42.77 36.23
N ALA A 556 22.58 42.57 35.02
CA ALA A 556 22.81 41.26 34.46
C ALA A 556 24.21 40.79 34.89
N LEU A 557 24.28 39.60 35.48
CA LEU A 557 25.51 38.96 35.93
C LEU A 557 25.67 37.61 35.23
N ASP A 558 26.87 37.05 35.37
CA ASP A 558 27.11 35.66 35.01
C ASP A 558 26.38 34.73 36.00
N PRO A 559 25.70 33.65 35.55
CA PRO A 559 25.04 32.67 36.43
C PRO A 559 25.96 31.95 37.42
N SER A 560 27.28 32.00 37.24
CA SER A 560 28.25 31.49 38.22
C SER A 560 28.39 32.40 39.44
N LEU A 561 28.07 33.69 39.33
CA LEU A 561 28.19 34.75 40.35
C LEU A 561 29.61 34.99 40.92
N SER A 562 30.47 33.99 40.96
CA SER A 562 31.83 34.07 41.49
C SER A 562 32.65 35.16 40.79
N GLY A 563 33.37 35.97 41.56
CA GLY A 563 34.14 37.10 41.06
C GLY A 563 33.31 38.34 40.71
N SER A 564 32.00 38.33 40.96
CA SER A 564 31.13 39.49 40.77
C SER A 564 30.84 40.24 42.08
N TRP A 565 30.50 41.52 41.98
CA TRP A 565 30.08 42.34 43.12
C TRP A 565 29.02 43.34 42.69
N ILE A 566 28.23 43.80 43.67
CA ILE A 566 27.17 44.80 43.52
C ILE A 566 27.31 45.80 44.67
N PHE A 567 27.10 47.08 44.38
CA PHE A 567 26.95 48.10 45.42
C PHE A 567 25.49 48.51 45.57
N LEU A 568 24.94 48.24 46.75
CA LEU A 568 23.58 48.62 47.13
C LEU A 568 23.63 49.90 47.97
N LEU A 569 23.39 51.04 47.34
CA LEU A 569 23.39 52.35 48.01
C LEU A 569 22.21 52.49 48.99
N ASP A 570 22.47 52.96 50.21
CA ASP A 570 21.46 53.38 51.19
C ASP A 570 21.12 54.86 50.98
N PRO A 571 19.92 55.19 50.47
CA PRO A 571 19.57 56.55 50.11
C PRO A 571 19.39 57.48 51.33
N ASP A 572 19.05 56.95 52.50
CA ASP A 572 18.80 57.74 53.69
C ASP A 572 20.09 58.07 54.44
N ARG A 573 21.01 57.12 54.51
CA ARG A 573 22.35 57.35 55.07
C ARG A 573 23.19 58.24 54.15
N THR A 574 23.15 58.01 52.84
CA THR A 574 23.86 58.85 51.85
C THR A 574 23.40 60.32 51.88
N ARG A 575 22.11 60.57 52.17
CA ARG A 575 21.58 61.93 52.34
C ARG A 575 22.06 62.60 53.62
N ARG A 576 22.21 61.84 54.72
CA ARG A 576 22.68 62.34 56.02
C ARG A 576 24.20 62.56 56.07
N ALA A 577 24.97 61.78 55.32
CA ALA A 577 26.43 61.82 55.31
C ALA A 577 27.05 63.12 54.74
N GLY A 578 26.25 63.99 54.10
CA GLY A 578 26.70 65.26 53.50
C GLY A 578 27.18 65.13 52.05
N SER A 579 27.54 66.27 51.43
CA SER A 579 28.09 66.30 50.06
C SER A 579 29.48 65.66 50.04
N GLY A 580 29.66 64.61 49.23
CA GLY A 580 30.97 63.95 49.02
C GLY A 580 31.11 62.52 49.53
N ALA A 581 30.09 61.98 50.23
CA ALA A 581 30.11 60.59 50.72
C ALA A 581 28.88 59.79 50.30
N ALA A 582 29.04 58.52 49.93
CA ALA A 582 27.95 57.58 49.67
C ALA A 582 28.04 56.42 50.67
N GLU A 583 26.91 56.03 51.26
CA GLU A 583 26.83 54.90 52.19
C GLU A 583 25.93 53.82 51.62
N GLY A 584 26.33 52.57 51.79
CA GLY A 584 25.59 51.42 51.28
C GLY A 584 26.26 50.10 51.63
N ASN A 585 25.75 49.02 51.08
CA ASN A 585 26.32 47.69 51.25
C ASN A 585 27.04 47.27 49.97
N LEU A 586 28.31 46.89 50.09
CA LEU A 586 29.02 46.14 49.07
C LEU A 586 28.66 44.65 49.23
N ILE A 587 28.08 44.07 48.20
CA ILE A 587 27.75 42.65 48.13
C ILE A 587 28.73 42.01 47.16
N ALA A 588 29.52 41.06 47.62
CA ALA A 588 30.60 40.45 46.86
C ALA A 588 30.46 38.94 46.85
N PHE A 589 30.78 38.30 45.71
CA PHE A 589 30.65 36.86 45.51
C PHE A 589 31.97 36.25 45.09
N VAL A 590 32.32 35.12 45.70
CA VAL A 590 33.52 34.33 45.41
C VAL A 590 33.13 32.85 45.33
N ALA A 591 33.91 32.05 44.60
CA ALA A 591 33.71 30.61 44.58
C ALA A 591 34.16 30.00 45.92
N GLU A 592 33.48 28.94 46.35
CA GLU A 592 33.89 28.14 47.51
C GLU A 592 35.30 27.53 47.27
N GLY A 593 36.16 27.55 48.30
CA GLY A 593 37.55 27.08 48.21
C GLY A 593 38.56 28.09 48.78
N GLU A 594 39.78 28.12 48.24
CA GLU A 594 40.80 29.08 48.69
C GLU A 594 40.40 30.51 48.35
N LEU A 595 40.07 31.30 49.39
CA LEU A 595 39.55 32.65 49.23
C LEU A 595 40.64 33.68 48.92
N ARG A 596 41.86 33.53 49.47
CA ARG A 596 42.92 34.55 49.35
C ARG A 596 43.21 34.97 47.90
N PRO A 597 43.46 34.05 46.94
CA PRO A 597 43.74 34.43 45.54
C PRO A 597 42.54 35.05 44.83
N GLN A 598 41.32 34.78 45.30
CA GLN A 598 40.09 35.37 44.75
C GLN A 598 39.90 36.80 45.28
N LEU A 599 40.16 37.02 46.57
CA LEU A 599 40.11 38.34 47.20
C LEU A 599 41.18 39.29 46.66
N GLU A 600 42.38 38.78 46.36
CA GLU A 600 43.46 39.55 45.72
C GLU A 600 43.09 40.05 44.32
N ARG A 601 42.19 39.35 43.61
CA ARG A 601 41.64 39.80 42.31
C ARG A 601 40.44 40.71 42.46
N LEU A 602 39.56 40.41 43.42
CA LEU A 602 38.32 41.15 43.63
C LEU A 602 38.54 42.53 44.25
N LEU A 603 39.43 42.64 45.23
CA LEU A 603 39.64 43.89 45.97
C LEU A 603 40.18 45.04 45.10
N PRO A 604 41.16 44.85 44.21
CA PRO A 604 41.61 45.92 43.29
C PRO A 604 40.51 46.38 42.34
N ASP A 605 39.68 45.45 41.86
CA ASP A 605 38.56 45.75 40.97
C ASP A 605 37.47 46.57 41.68
N VAL A 606 37.07 46.16 42.89
CA VAL A 606 36.18 46.95 43.76
C VAL A 606 36.78 48.32 44.05
N SER A 607 38.05 48.38 44.45
CA SER A 607 38.69 49.65 44.83
C SER A 607 38.77 50.63 43.66
N ARG A 608 38.91 50.12 42.43
CA ARG A 608 38.94 50.91 41.21
C ARG A 608 37.56 51.41 40.79
N ARG A 609 36.55 50.54 40.80
CA ARG A 609 35.24 50.81 40.17
C ARG A 609 34.15 51.29 41.14
N LEU A 610 34.26 50.95 42.42
CA LEU A 610 33.25 51.30 43.42
C LEU A 610 33.11 52.82 43.63
N PRO A 611 34.19 53.64 43.68
CA PRO A 611 34.07 55.08 43.85
C PRO A 611 33.20 55.76 42.79
N ASP A 612 33.44 55.44 41.51
CA ASP A 612 32.67 56.00 40.39
C ASP A 612 31.21 55.52 40.43
N THR A 613 31.00 54.22 40.64
CA THR A 613 29.65 53.63 40.77
C THR A 613 28.87 54.28 41.91
N ALA A 614 29.51 54.52 43.05
CA ALA A 614 28.89 55.13 44.22
C ALA A 614 28.60 56.63 44.00
N ALA A 615 29.49 57.35 43.30
CA ALA A 615 29.28 58.75 42.93
C ALA A 615 28.08 58.92 41.99
N ASP A 616 27.99 58.07 40.95
CA ASP A 616 26.87 58.07 40.00
C ASP A 616 25.53 57.82 40.69
N LEU A 617 25.47 56.77 41.52
CA LEU A 617 24.26 56.44 42.29
C LEU A 617 23.92 57.53 43.31
N ALA A 618 24.90 58.13 43.99
CA ALA A 618 24.66 59.22 44.94
C ALA A 618 24.15 60.49 44.23
N GLY A 619 24.62 60.77 43.02
CA GLY A 619 24.11 61.85 42.16
C GLY A 619 22.62 61.66 41.82
N LEU A 620 22.22 60.42 41.49
CA LEU A 620 20.82 60.07 41.23
C LEU A 620 19.92 60.22 42.47
N VAL A 621 20.43 59.93 43.67
CA VAL A 621 19.66 60.10 44.92
C VAL A 621 19.51 61.58 45.31
N ARG A 622 20.58 62.39 45.15
CA ARG A 622 20.59 63.79 45.59
C ARG A 622 19.84 64.74 44.67
N SER A 623 19.85 64.47 43.36
CA SER A 623 19.12 65.27 42.36
C SER A 623 17.59 65.23 42.54
N LYS A 624 17.04 64.28 43.31
CA LYS A 624 15.59 64.11 43.52
C LYS A 624 14.92 65.07 44.53
N LYS A 625 15.61 66.05 45.16
CA LYS A 625 15.02 66.99 46.15
C LYS A 625 15.04 68.48 45.76
N ALA A 626 14.80 68.81 44.49
CA ALA A 626 14.58 70.19 44.05
C ALA A 626 13.30 70.34 43.18
N LYS A 627 12.14 69.91 43.69
CA LYS A 627 10.83 70.47 43.27
C LYS A 627 9.73 69.98 44.23
N ARG A 628 9.41 70.78 45.24
CA ARG A 628 8.20 70.60 46.06
C ARG A 628 7.29 71.81 45.83
N ARG A 629 5.99 71.51 45.67
CA ARG A 629 4.80 72.37 45.58
C ARG A 629 4.50 72.97 44.21
N ARG A 630 3.70 72.21 43.45
CA ARG A 630 2.60 72.77 42.66
C ARG A 630 1.45 73.06 43.64
N ALA A 631 1.04 74.32 43.76
CA ALA A 631 -0.28 74.70 44.25
C ALA A 631 -1.17 74.82 42.98
N THR A 632 -2.20 73.98 42.88
CA THR A 632 -3.62 74.36 42.97
C THR A 632 -4.05 75.37 41.91
N THR A 633 -4.95 75.00 41.01
CA THR A 633 -6.38 75.38 41.06
C THR A 633 -7.09 75.07 39.73
N THR A 634 -8.35 74.74 39.89
CA THR A 634 -9.43 74.20 39.04
C THR A 634 -9.94 75.17 37.94
N THR A 635 -10.85 74.62 37.09
CA THR A 635 -11.92 75.23 36.25
C THR A 635 -11.53 75.88 34.90
N ALA A 636 -12.28 75.79 33.79
CA ALA A 636 -13.49 75.09 33.33
C ALA A 636 -13.74 75.39 31.82
N ALA A 637 -14.85 74.87 31.25
CA ALA A 637 -15.50 75.11 29.92
C ALA A 637 -15.11 74.13 28.79
N GLY A 638 -16.00 73.59 27.94
CA GLY A 638 -17.44 73.70 27.74
C GLY A 638 -17.80 73.17 26.32
N ASP A 639 -18.92 72.44 26.20
CA ASP A 639 -19.81 72.12 25.04
C ASP A 639 -19.35 71.48 23.70
N GLU A 640 -19.96 70.29 23.43
CA GLU A 640 -20.71 69.83 22.21
C GLU A 640 -19.98 69.58 20.83
N PRO A 641 -20.62 68.99 19.77
CA PRO A 641 -20.58 67.54 19.40
C PRO A 641 -20.30 67.30 17.87
N GLY A 642 -20.51 66.07 17.33
CA GLY A 642 -20.89 65.90 15.90
C GLY A 642 -20.13 64.87 15.02
N ASP A 643 -20.78 63.73 14.77
CA ASP A 643 -21.12 63.03 13.52
C ASP A 643 -20.27 62.98 12.22
N GLU A 644 -20.16 61.72 11.74
CA GLU A 644 -20.49 61.12 10.41
C GLU A 644 -19.87 61.55 9.05
N ALA A 645 -19.46 60.48 8.32
CA ALA A 645 -19.64 60.15 6.88
C ALA A 645 -18.91 61.03 5.82
N VAL A 646 -18.64 60.61 4.57
CA VAL A 646 -19.38 59.81 3.57
C VAL A 646 -18.37 59.25 2.52
N ASP A 647 -18.79 58.14 1.90
CA ASP A 647 -18.30 57.41 0.72
C ASP A 647 -18.35 58.18 -0.63
N GLU A 648 -17.92 57.46 -1.69
CA GLU A 648 -18.47 57.47 -3.08
C GLU A 648 -17.56 57.98 -4.24
N ALA A 649 -17.86 57.45 -5.44
CA ALA A 649 -16.97 56.96 -6.48
C ALA A 649 -17.07 57.70 -7.85
N ILE A 650 -16.49 57.07 -8.90
CA ILE A 650 -16.85 57.08 -10.36
C ILE A 650 -15.80 57.68 -11.36
N ASP A 651 -15.11 56.79 -12.11
CA ASP A 651 -15.02 56.55 -13.60
C ASP A 651 -14.92 57.74 -14.65
N PRO A 652 -14.68 57.54 -15.99
CA PRO A 652 -13.57 56.92 -16.77
C PRO A 652 -13.12 57.65 -18.12
N THR A 653 -11.98 57.23 -18.73
CA THR A 653 -11.48 57.25 -20.18
C THR A 653 -11.50 58.53 -21.07
N PRO A 654 -10.96 58.65 -22.34
CA PRO A 654 -10.27 57.72 -23.30
C PRO A 654 -9.09 58.26 -24.23
N GLU A 655 -8.59 57.35 -25.11
CA GLU A 655 -8.18 57.47 -26.56
C GLU A 655 -6.70 57.54 -27.08
N ALA A 656 -6.48 56.92 -28.28
CA ALA A 656 -5.26 56.39 -28.97
C ALA A 656 -4.67 57.33 -30.10
N PRO A 657 -3.94 56.94 -31.22
CA PRO A 657 -3.20 55.72 -31.70
C PRO A 657 -1.83 55.97 -32.44
N VAL A 658 -1.18 54.98 -33.12
CA VAL A 658 -0.40 55.02 -34.43
C VAL A 658 0.15 53.61 -34.89
N ASP A 659 0.22 53.38 -36.22
CA ASP A 659 0.50 52.20 -37.09
C ASP A 659 1.95 51.62 -37.30
N GLY A 660 2.02 50.31 -37.69
CA GLY A 660 2.83 49.55 -38.72
C GLY A 660 4.38 49.65 -38.89
N PRO A 661 5.11 48.74 -39.64
CA PRO A 661 4.68 47.73 -40.64
C PRO A 661 5.42 46.34 -40.76
N ASP A 662 4.81 45.41 -41.53
CA ASP A 662 5.20 44.29 -42.45
C ASP A 662 6.44 43.33 -42.36
N ALA A 663 6.18 42.10 -42.88
CA ALA A 663 6.91 40.80 -42.99
C ALA A 663 7.95 40.71 -44.16
N PRO A 664 8.44 39.55 -44.73
CA PRO A 664 8.18 38.10 -44.49
C PRO A 664 9.38 37.10 -44.64
N ALA A 665 9.16 35.82 -44.29
CA ALA A 665 9.43 34.60 -45.08
C ALA A 665 8.85 33.36 -44.38
#